data_AF-F5Y753-F1
#
_entry.id   AF-F5Y753-F1
#
_cell.length_a   1.000
_cell.length_b   1.000
_cell.length_c   1.000
_cell.angle_alpha   90.00
_cell.angle_beta   90.00
_cell.angle_gamma   90.00
#
_symmetry.space_group_name_H-M   'P 1'
#
loop_
_entity.id
_entity.type
_entity.pdbx_description
1 polymer ?
#
loop_
_entity_poly.entity_id
_entity_poly.type
_entity_poly.pdbx_seq_one_letter_code
_entity_poly.pdbx_strand_id
1 'polypeptide(L)'
;MNTVIENENKGPGWIDFAKVFSVWFLITGSFAISQKYFLFVTVFVVPVFFFLFGFSETDGKSIKQTIIEGLKFFLLPYVLLYLTNYIINIIVYFLSRATNPAVSPDSFDIFIKPLIGMLLASTVKSPFSTFAVHSLWFLPAVFIVRVFHAIIYKFIKLKIYLYLLFILVFYGITSLSYYLFNIQGQRIAFSIDCACAAMPFFTAGYIIRKYGILIPFIRHDLQGKSFNFLISIVCFGFIVIFLQFMGEFNFGDFIFGSSIPLYYLAGFMGIAAVVSFSLTCSGDFGISYFLSQGLLIAAAFYIKVIGLLNTVVGQDYELFLMSKFILSFLILLYSSMAVLFWKYLKGERELILYLKILIRNKIFYNAKMVVFAVSKLFTALFVIIREKLVKPSGEDHGEETLPEDRFLWVDFARAAGLLIFILGNMQGINLLKNFIFAFVLPLYFFLNGFLENNRRSFKEMVLNSIRTLLIPYVIIYGCLIVYYFVFNVIANIGNLNPDRVLFEFILQPVLNMILVTNQVGGFFGSQAIPLWFLIALFEIRIVHHGCIALIKRKLSFYPLSIIIAVGVFWGLFRLSIVLIRLPFALDCAFLTYPFFALGFIVRQKKVIELINYYDSKSAALRIILPIVGFALTAVVSAINGLNDISWGVFGLNLPMFYFSAFFGIASVVFISLLYKKEMPEITLVSMGSLLIMSYYFPALYYTIHVFDSLNIYFGLFAQICISVLMLFLSPALLLFFFRYFPVLTGGKNRLLKQREQINRMMEVLPRE
;
A
#
# COMPACT_ATOMS: atom_id res chain seq x y z
N MET A 1 6.99 -23.04 -36.29
CA MET A 1 8.00 -23.43 -35.27
C MET A 1 9.24 -22.55 -35.31
N ASN A 2 9.76 -22.18 -36.49
CA ASN A 2 10.90 -21.26 -36.62
C ASN A 2 10.60 -19.77 -36.35
N THR A 3 9.33 -19.36 -36.27
CA THR A 3 8.92 -17.97 -35.99
C THR A 3 8.73 -17.65 -34.51
N VAL A 4 8.86 -18.64 -33.61
CA VAL A 4 8.80 -18.43 -32.15
C VAL A 4 10.19 -18.14 -31.56
N ILE A 5 11.25 -18.58 -32.25
CA ILE A 5 12.64 -18.44 -31.78
C ILE A 5 13.17 -17.02 -32.02
N GLU A 6 12.70 -16.29 -33.03
CA GLU A 6 13.20 -14.92 -33.30
C GLU A 6 12.73 -13.85 -32.30
N ASN A 7 11.72 -14.13 -31.46
CA ASN A 7 11.32 -13.25 -30.37
C ASN A 7 12.13 -13.46 -29.07
N GLU A 8 13.02 -14.47 -29.01
CA GLU A 8 13.81 -14.79 -27.81
C GLU A 8 15.03 -13.87 -27.59
N ASN A 9 15.36 -12.99 -28.54
CA ASN A 9 16.46 -12.04 -28.40
C ASN A 9 16.18 -10.84 -27.45
N LYS A 10 14.99 -10.77 -26.85
CA LYS A 10 14.69 -9.87 -25.74
C LYS A 10 14.54 -10.71 -24.49
N GLY A 11 15.51 -10.62 -23.58
CA GLY A 11 15.55 -11.39 -22.34
C GLY A 11 14.22 -11.38 -21.59
N PRO A 12 13.94 -12.40 -20.77
CA PRO A 12 12.61 -12.62 -20.25
C PRO A 12 12.22 -11.47 -19.30
N GLY A 13 11.10 -10.80 -19.60
CA GLY A 13 10.69 -9.54 -18.97
C GLY A 13 10.54 -9.55 -17.45
N TRP A 14 10.50 -10.73 -16.84
CA TRP A 14 10.51 -10.88 -15.38
C TRP A 14 11.85 -10.48 -14.77
N ILE A 15 12.98 -10.58 -15.50
CA ILE A 15 14.31 -10.18 -14.98
C ILE A 15 14.34 -8.67 -14.75
N ASP A 16 13.90 -7.89 -15.74
CA ASP A 16 13.87 -6.43 -15.62
C ASP A 16 12.92 -5.99 -14.51
N PHE A 17 11.77 -6.67 -14.37
CA PHE A 17 10.86 -6.44 -13.25
C PHE A 17 11.53 -6.76 -11.90
N ALA A 18 12.21 -7.90 -11.78
CA ALA A 18 12.92 -8.29 -10.56
C ALA A 18 13.97 -7.25 -10.16
N LYS A 19 14.75 -6.75 -11.12
CA LYS A 19 15.74 -5.68 -10.87
C LYS A 19 15.09 -4.39 -10.38
N VAL A 20 14.03 -3.93 -11.07
CA VAL A 20 13.29 -2.72 -10.69
C VAL A 20 12.68 -2.87 -9.30
N PHE A 21 12.04 -4.01 -9.04
CA PHE A 21 11.44 -4.33 -7.76
C PHE A 21 12.48 -4.33 -6.62
N SER A 22 13.64 -4.96 -6.84
CA SER A 22 14.72 -4.99 -5.85
C SER A 22 15.32 -3.60 -5.56
N VAL A 23 15.58 -2.77 -6.59
CA VAL A 23 16.06 -1.38 -6.36
C VAL A 23 14.98 -0.55 -5.67
N TRP A 24 13.71 -0.70 -6.05
CA TRP A 24 12.63 0.03 -5.41
C TRP A 24 12.55 -0.28 -3.91
N PHE A 25 12.61 -1.56 -3.53
CA PHE A 25 12.67 -1.98 -2.13
C PHE A 25 13.92 -1.42 -1.42
N LEU A 26 15.08 -1.36 -2.08
CA LEU A 26 16.29 -0.77 -1.50
C LEU A 26 16.10 0.72 -1.17
N ILE A 27 15.53 1.47 -2.11
CA ILE A 27 15.29 2.91 -1.95
C ILE A 27 14.27 3.12 -0.83
N THR A 28 13.17 2.35 -0.80
CA THR A 28 12.16 2.45 0.25
C THR A 28 12.76 2.15 1.61
N GLY A 29 13.54 1.07 1.74
CA GLY A 29 14.21 0.67 2.98
C GLY A 29 15.01 1.81 3.61
N SER A 30 15.59 2.67 2.77
CA SER A 30 16.47 3.75 3.17
C SER A 30 15.77 5.03 3.62
N PHE A 31 14.45 5.13 3.46
CA PHE A 31 13.65 6.27 3.95
C PHE A 31 13.39 6.24 5.48
N ALA A 32 14.19 5.54 6.29
CA ALA A 32 13.99 5.40 7.73
C ALA A 32 12.54 5.02 8.10
N ILE A 33 11.98 4.00 7.43
CA ILE A 33 10.62 3.50 7.70
C ILE A 33 10.57 2.80 9.06
N SER A 34 11.51 1.89 9.28
CA SER A 34 11.85 1.28 10.56
C SER A 34 13.12 0.47 10.36
N GLN A 35 13.90 0.26 11.43
CA GLN A 35 15.09 -0.60 11.36
C GLN A 35 14.71 -2.02 10.91
N LYS A 36 13.57 -2.54 11.37
CA LYS A 36 13.05 -3.86 10.97
C LYS A 36 12.72 -3.94 9.47
N TYR A 37 12.12 -2.90 8.90
CA TYR A 37 11.83 -2.86 7.46
C TYR A 37 13.11 -2.77 6.63
N PHE A 38 14.07 -1.95 7.07
CA PHE A 38 15.38 -1.88 6.42
C PHE A 38 16.07 -3.25 6.41
N LEU A 39 16.09 -3.96 7.55
CA LEU A 39 16.59 -5.33 7.63
C LEU A 39 15.79 -6.24 6.67
N PHE A 40 14.46 -6.23 6.73
CA PHE A 40 13.64 -7.06 5.83
C PHE A 40 13.99 -6.89 4.36
N VAL A 41 14.20 -5.66 3.90
CA VAL A 41 14.63 -5.36 2.54
C VAL A 41 16.05 -5.89 2.26
N THR A 42 17.02 -5.54 3.12
CA THR A 42 18.44 -5.77 2.83
C THR A 42 18.83 -7.24 2.87
N VAL A 43 18.06 -8.10 3.57
CA VAL A 43 18.37 -9.53 3.70
C VAL A 43 18.33 -10.26 2.35
N PHE A 44 17.47 -9.82 1.42
CA PHE A 44 17.29 -10.51 0.15
C PHE A 44 17.64 -9.68 -1.08
N VAL A 45 17.59 -8.35 -1.02
CA VAL A 45 17.83 -7.52 -2.20
C VAL A 45 19.22 -7.78 -2.80
N VAL A 46 20.24 -7.85 -1.96
CA VAL A 46 21.62 -8.11 -2.40
C VAL A 46 21.77 -9.54 -2.97
N PRO A 47 21.31 -10.61 -2.29
CA PRO A 47 21.24 -11.96 -2.88
C PRO A 47 20.54 -12.02 -4.23
N VAL A 48 19.41 -11.31 -4.39
CA VAL A 48 18.67 -11.25 -5.65
C VAL A 48 19.52 -10.65 -6.76
N PHE A 49 20.25 -9.56 -6.52
CA PHE A 49 21.12 -8.98 -7.55
C PHE A 49 22.19 -9.97 -8.03
N PHE A 50 22.92 -10.59 -7.11
CA PHE A 50 23.95 -11.56 -7.47
C PHE A 50 23.37 -12.78 -8.19
N PHE A 51 22.20 -13.26 -7.76
CA PHE A 51 21.46 -14.30 -8.47
C PHE A 51 21.12 -13.88 -9.91
N LEU A 52 20.57 -12.68 -10.12
CA LEU A 52 20.20 -12.18 -11.44
C LEU A 52 21.43 -11.97 -12.35
N PHE A 53 22.57 -11.55 -11.79
CA PHE A 53 23.84 -11.48 -12.53
C PHE A 53 24.31 -12.87 -12.96
N GLY A 54 24.28 -13.85 -12.06
CA GLY A 54 24.61 -15.24 -12.39
C GLY A 54 23.68 -15.82 -13.46
N PHE A 55 22.38 -15.55 -13.32
CA PHE A 55 21.36 -15.92 -14.29
C PHE A 55 21.58 -15.26 -15.65
N SER A 56 22.20 -14.08 -15.72
CA SER A 56 22.47 -13.37 -16.98
C SER A 56 23.84 -13.68 -17.60
N GLU A 57 24.72 -14.40 -16.91
CA GLU A 57 26.05 -14.76 -17.44
C GLU A 57 25.91 -15.63 -18.71
N THR A 58 26.92 -15.73 -19.57
CA THR A 58 26.82 -16.61 -20.76
C THR A 58 28.01 -17.53 -20.85
N ASP A 59 27.77 -18.73 -21.37
CA ASP A 59 28.81 -19.74 -21.53
C ASP A 59 29.80 -19.33 -22.63
N GLY A 60 31.04 -19.84 -22.57
CA GLY A 60 32.03 -19.70 -23.66
C GLY A 60 32.87 -18.42 -23.67
N LYS A 61 32.70 -17.49 -22.71
CA LYS A 61 33.57 -16.31 -22.60
C LYS A 61 34.96 -16.66 -22.08
N SER A 62 35.99 -16.08 -22.69
CA SER A 62 37.36 -16.18 -22.16
C SER A 62 37.54 -15.32 -20.90
N ILE A 63 38.46 -15.70 -20.01
CA ILE A 63 38.79 -14.91 -18.80
C ILE A 63 39.16 -13.46 -19.18
N LYS A 64 39.94 -13.28 -20.24
CA LYS A 64 40.33 -11.96 -20.74
C LYS A 64 39.11 -11.13 -21.13
N GLN A 65 38.16 -11.73 -21.85
CA GLN A 65 36.93 -11.06 -22.24
C GLN A 65 36.07 -10.69 -21.03
N THR A 66 35.93 -11.59 -20.05
CA THR A 66 35.20 -11.32 -18.81
C THR A 66 35.81 -10.15 -18.04
N ILE A 67 37.15 -10.05 -17.97
CA ILE A 67 37.84 -8.93 -17.32
C ILE A 67 37.57 -7.61 -18.06
N ILE A 68 37.70 -7.59 -19.39
CA ILE A 68 37.48 -6.37 -20.20
C ILE A 68 36.04 -5.88 -20.08
N GLU A 69 35.06 -6.79 -20.23
CA GLU A 69 33.65 -6.46 -20.02
C GLU A 69 33.40 -5.98 -18.58
N GLY A 70 33.99 -6.67 -17.60
CA GLY A 70 33.87 -6.32 -16.20
C GLY A 70 34.40 -4.92 -15.87
N LEU A 71 35.55 -4.56 -16.43
CA LEU A 71 36.13 -3.22 -16.33
C LEU A 71 35.20 -2.17 -16.93
N LYS A 72 34.67 -2.42 -18.14
CA LYS A 72 33.81 -1.48 -18.86
C LYS A 72 32.45 -1.28 -18.20
N PHE A 73 31.81 -2.36 -17.73
CA PHE A 73 30.42 -2.34 -17.29
C PHE A 73 30.23 -2.19 -15.77
N PHE A 74 31.26 -2.46 -14.96
CA PHE A 74 31.15 -2.35 -13.49
C PHE A 74 32.15 -1.37 -12.90
N LEU A 75 33.45 -1.55 -13.16
CA LEU A 75 34.49 -0.73 -12.53
C LEU A 75 34.54 0.70 -13.05
N LEU A 76 34.40 0.91 -14.36
CA LEU A 76 34.35 2.26 -14.92
C LEU A 76 33.14 3.05 -14.40
N PRO A 77 31.89 2.53 -14.43
CA PRO A 77 30.75 3.19 -13.79
C PRO A 77 30.94 3.41 -12.30
N TYR A 78 31.51 2.46 -11.57
CA TYR A 78 31.84 2.59 -10.15
C TYR A 78 32.73 3.82 -9.88
N VAL A 79 33.86 3.94 -10.58
CA VAL A 79 34.78 5.06 -10.41
C VAL A 79 34.11 6.38 -10.77
N LEU A 80 33.40 6.45 -11.91
CA LEU A 80 32.73 7.68 -12.35
C LEU A 80 31.65 8.15 -11.36
N LEU A 81 30.80 7.25 -10.89
CA LEU A 81 29.72 7.57 -9.95
C LEU A 81 30.27 7.93 -8.56
N TYR A 82 31.35 7.27 -8.14
CA TYR A 82 32.02 7.60 -6.88
C TYR A 82 32.65 8.99 -6.95
N LEU A 83 33.41 9.30 -8.00
CA LEU A 83 34.02 10.61 -8.20
C LEU A 83 32.96 11.71 -8.31
N THR A 84 31.85 11.45 -8.99
CA THR A 84 30.73 12.41 -9.08
C THR A 84 30.15 12.72 -7.70
N ASN A 85 29.86 11.69 -6.90
CA ASN A 85 29.37 11.87 -5.53
C ASN A 85 30.39 12.55 -4.62
N TYR A 86 31.67 12.23 -4.79
CA TYR A 86 32.77 12.86 -4.07
C TYR A 86 32.85 14.36 -4.38
N ILE A 87 32.76 14.76 -5.65
CA ILE A 87 32.69 16.17 -6.06
C ILE A 87 31.47 16.87 -5.45
N ILE A 88 30.29 16.23 -5.48
CA ILE A 88 29.07 16.78 -4.86
C ILE A 88 29.28 17.00 -3.36
N ASN A 89 29.90 16.06 -2.65
CA ASN A 89 30.19 16.20 -1.23
C ASN A 89 31.14 17.36 -0.94
N ILE A 90 32.16 17.57 -1.79
CA ILE A 90 33.06 18.72 -1.69
C ILE A 90 32.29 20.03 -1.88
N ILE A 91 31.43 20.12 -2.90
CA ILE A 91 30.60 21.31 -3.15
C ILE A 91 29.69 21.59 -1.96
N VAL A 92 28.97 20.58 -1.47
CA VAL A 92 28.09 20.70 -0.29
C VAL A 92 28.88 21.15 0.94
N TYR A 93 30.09 20.61 1.14
CA TYR A 93 30.96 21.03 2.24
C TYR A 93 31.33 22.52 2.14
N PHE A 94 31.76 23.00 0.98
CA PHE A 94 32.10 24.42 0.80
C PHE A 94 30.90 25.34 0.95
N LEU A 95 29.72 24.93 0.45
CA LEU A 95 28.47 25.67 0.66
C LEU A 95 28.08 25.73 2.14
N SER A 96 28.18 24.61 2.85
CA SER A 96 27.89 24.54 4.29
C SER A 96 28.86 25.40 5.12
N ARG A 97 30.15 25.44 4.73
CA ARG A 97 31.16 26.27 5.39
C ARG A 97 30.93 27.76 5.18
N ALA A 98 30.40 28.15 4.00
CA ALA A 98 30.00 29.53 3.74
C ALA A 98 28.84 29.98 4.66
N THR A 99 27.98 29.06 5.08
CA THR A 99 26.84 29.33 5.98
C THR A 99 27.15 29.14 7.47
N ASN A 100 28.12 28.30 7.84
CA ASN A 100 28.48 28.05 9.24
C ASN A 100 30.00 27.73 9.38
N PRO A 101 30.84 28.72 9.73
CA PRO A 101 32.30 28.57 9.72
C PRO A 101 32.89 27.76 10.89
N ALA A 102 32.08 27.30 11.85
CA ALA A 102 32.55 26.65 13.08
C ALA A 102 32.96 25.16 12.93
N VAL A 103 32.82 24.56 11.74
CA VAL A 103 33.13 23.13 11.51
C VAL A 103 34.30 23.01 10.52
N SER A 104 35.50 22.73 11.02
CA SER A 104 36.68 22.41 10.19
C SER A 104 37.16 20.98 10.46
N PRO A 105 36.69 19.97 9.71
CA PRO A 105 37.34 18.67 9.68
C PRO A 105 38.71 18.80 9.00
N ASP A 106 39.66 17.94 9.37
CA ASP A 106 40.98 17.88 8.73
C ASP A 106 40.86 17.66 7.21
N SER A 107 41.70 18.33 6.42
CA SER A 107 41.74 18.16 4.96
C SER A 107 41.96 16.70 4.55
N PHE A 108 42.67 15.92 5.37
CA PHE A 108 42.86 14.49 5.18
C PHE A 108 41.53 13.70 5.21
N ASP A 109 40.60 14.06 6.10
CA ASP A 109 39.31 13.38 6.27
C ASP A 109 38.33 13.65 5.14
N ILE A 110 38.39 14.86 4.58
CA ILE A 110 37.50 15.30 3.50
C ILE A 110 38.00 14.85 2.14
N PHE A 111 39.32 14.87 1.92
CA PHE A 111 39.88 14.65 0.59
C PHE A 111 40.54 13.28 0.39
N ILE A 112 41.37 12.83 1.35
CA ILE A 112 42.21 11.64 1.14
C ILE A 112 41.49 10.35 1.55
N LYS A 113 40.84 10.32 2.72
CA LYS A 113 40.12 9.13 3.20
C LYS A 113 39.04 8.63 2.22
N PRO A 114 38.24 9.50 1.56
CA PRO A 114 37.28 9.05 0.55
C PRO A 114 37.91 8.42 -0.69
N LEU A 115 39.06 8.93 -1.14
CA LEU A 115 39.77 8.38 -2.30
C LEU A 115 40.38 7.01 -1.97
N ILE A 116 40.97 6.85 -0.78
CA ILE A 116 41.44 5.55 -0.30
C ILE A 116 40.26 4.58 -0.16
N GLY A 117 39.12 5.05 0.38
CA GLY A 117 37.88 4.26 0.44
C GLY A 117 37.40 3.79 -0.93
N MET A 118 37.50 4.63 -1.97
CA MET A 118 37.18 4.25 -3.35
C MET A 118 38.07 3.12 -3.86
N LEU A 119 39.38 3.18 -3.59
CA LEU A 119 40.33 2.16 -4.04
C LEU A 119 40.12 0.83 -3.30
N LEU A 120 39.84 0.91 -2.00
CA LEU A 120 39.60 -0.27 -1.17
C LEU A 120 38.21 -0.87 -1.35
N ALA A 121 37.24 -0.12 -1.90
CA ALA A 121 35.83 -0.53 -2.03
C ALA A 121 35.26 -1.20 -0.75
N SER A 122 35.72 -0.75 0.42
CA SER A 122 35.31 -1.28 1.71
C SER A 122 34.41 -0.28 2.40
N THR A 123 33.22 -0.72 2.82
CA THR A 123 32.23 0.15 3.51
C THR A 123 32.62 0.48 4.95
N VAL A 124 33.60 -0.22 5.52
CA VAL A 124 34.06 -0.01 6.90
C VAL A 124 34.90 1.25 6.98
N LYS A 125 34.52 2.15 7.89
CA LYS A 125 35.32 3.33 8.23
C LYS A 125 36.57 2.88 8.98
N SER A 126 37.72 3.32 8.51
CA SER A 126 39.01 3.14 9.21
C SER A 126 39.65 4.49 9.49
N PRO A 127 40.69 4.54 10.35
CA PRO A 127 41.48 5.76 10.54
C PRO A 127 42.12 6.31 9.27
N PHE A 128 42.16 5.53 8.17
CA PHE A 128 42.81 5.87 6.92
C PHE A 128 41.87 5.87 5.70
N SER A 129 40.63 5.41 5.84
CA SER A 129 39.68 5.28 4.73
C SER A 129 38.24 5.52 5.16
N THR A 130 37.48 6.22 4.32
CA THR A 130 36.04 6.41 4.48
C THR A 130 35.37 6.12 3.15
N PHE A 131 34.28 5.37 3.16
CA PHE A 131 33.55 5.06 1.93
C PHE A 131 32.39 6.04 1.77
N ALA A 132 32.55 7.01 0.87
CA ALA A 132 31.62 8.13 0.75
C ALA A 132 30.26 7.73 0.16
N VAL A 133 30.16 6.57 -0.49
CA VAL A 133 28.95 6.11 -1.20
C VAL A 133 28.66 4.64 -0.89
N HIS A 134 28.09 4.38 0.29
CA HIS A 134 27.77 3.04 0.79
C HIS A 134 26.92 2.14 -0.13
N SER A 135 26.29 2.67 -1.18
CA SER A 135 25.54 1.86 -2.13
C SER A 135 26.36 1.32 -3.30
N LEU A 136 27.63 1.72 -3.50
CA LEU A 136 28.41 1.37 -4.70
C LEU A 136 29.37 0.17 -4.55
N TRP A 137 29.58 -0.35 -3.33
CA TRP A 137 30.51 -1.46 -3.08
C TRP A 137 30.15 -2.74 -3.85
N PHE A 138 28.88 -2.92 -4.21
CA PHE A 138 28.44 -4.13 -4.93
C PHE A 138 29.00 -4.22 -6.35
N LEU A 139 29.40 -3.11 -6.98
CA LEU A 139 29.93 -3.12 -8.36
C LEU A 139 31.30 -3.80 -8.45
N PRO A 140 32.31 -3.44 -7.61
CA PRO A 140 33.54 -4.23 -7.45
C PRO A 140 33.29 -5.69 -7.10
N ALA A 141 32.35 -5.96 -6.19
CA ALA A 141 32.01 -7.34 -5.81
C ALA A 141 31.47 -8.16 -6.99
N VAL A 142 30.55 -7.60 -7.79
CA VAL A 142 30.03 -8.26 -9.01
C VAL A 142 31.15 -8.50 -10.03
N PHE A 143 32.06 -7.53 -10.20
CA PHE A 143 33.24 -7.71 -11.05
C PHE A 143 34.06 -8.93 -10.63
N ILE A 144 34.39 -9.04 -9.34
CA ILE A 144 35.18 -10.16 -8.82
C ILE A 144 34.44 -11.49 -8.94
N VAL A 145 33.15 -11.53 -8.61
CA VAL A 145 32.31 -12.73 -8.74
C VAL A 145 32.34 -13.28 -10.18
N ARG A 146 32.25 -12.38 -11.18
CA ARG A 146 32.33 -12.80 -12.60
C ARG A 146 33.71 -13.35 -12.96
N VAL A 147 34.79 -12.74 -12.45
CA VAL A 147 36.16 -13.22 -12.66
C VAL A 147 36.36 -14.59 -12.00
N PHE A 148 35.94 -14.77 -10.75
CA PHE A 148 35.97 -16.06 -10.06
C PHE A 148 35.19 -17.11 -10.82
N HIS A 149 33.96 -16.81 -11.25
CA HIS A 149 33.16 -17.72 -12.06
C HIS A 149 33.87 -18.10 -13.36
N ALA A 150 34.47 -17.15 -14.09
CA ALA A 150 35.18 -17.44 -15.35
C ALA A 150 36.42 -18.33 -15.14
N ILE A 151 37.16 -18.13 -14.05
CA ILE A 151 38.29 -18.98 -13.66
C ILE A 151 37.79 -20.40 -13.38
N ILE A 152 36.77 -20.54 -12.53
CA ILE A 152 36.16 -21.83 -12.15
C ILE A 152 35.62 -22.56 -13.40
N TYR A 153 34.89 -21.84 -14.26
CA TYR A 153 34.33 -22.38 -15.49
C TYR A 153 35.40 -22.99 -16.39
N LYS A 154 36.57 -22.33 -16.51
CA LYS A 154 37.70 -22.81 -17.34
C LYS A 154 38.25 -24.17 -16.87
N PHE A 155 38.31 -24.40 -15.56
CA PHE A 155 38.94 -25.62 -15.02
C PHE A 155 38.00 -26.85 -15.02
N ILE A 156 36.69 -26.65 -15.01
CA ILE A 156 35.75 -27.66 -14.48
C ILE A 156 34.84 -28.30 -15.53
N LYS A 157 34.74 -27.71 -16.72
CA LYS A 157 33.98 -28.27 -17.86
C LYS A 157 32.61 -28.85 -17.46
N LEU A 158 31.78 -28.03 -16.80
CA LEU A 158 30.30 -28.10 -16.84
C LEU A 158 29.56 -29.16 -15.99
N LYS A 159 30.15 -29.84 -15.00
CA LYS A 159 29.40 -30.80 -14.15
C LYS A 159 28.72 -30.13 -12.93
N ILE A 160 27.43 -30.40 -12.72
CA ILE A 160 26.60 -29.73 -11.69
C ILE A 160 27.10 -29.94 -10.25
N TYR A 161 27.59 -31.15 -9.92
CA TYR A 161 28.09 -31.46 -8.58
C TYR A 161 29.35 -30.67 -8.21
N LEU A 162 30.15 -30.26 -9.20
CA LEU A 162 31.32 -29.41 -8.96
C LEU A 162 30.88 -28.00 -8.58
N TYR A 163 29.83 -27.45 -9.19
CA TYR A 163 29.28 -26.15 -8.76
C TYR A 163 28.70 -26.21 -7.34
N LEU A 164 28.04 -27.31 -6.96
CA LEU A 164 27.57 -27.52 -5.57
C LEU A 164 28.75 -27.55 -4.59
N LEU A 165 29.87 -28.20 -4.96
CA LEU A 165 31.10 -28.16 -4.18
C LEU A 165 31.65 -26.73 -4.04
N PHE A 166 31.61 -25.90 -5.08
CA PHE A 166 32.03 -24.49 -4.98
C PHE A 166 31.15 -23.66 -4.07
N ILE A 167 29.84 -23.89 -4.06
CA ILE A 167 28.94 -23.23 -3.11
C ILE A 167 29.41 -23.53 -1.68
N LEU A 168 29.78 -24.78 -1.39
CA LEU A 168 30.32 -25.18 -0.07
C LEU A 168 31.70 -24.58 0.22
N VAL A 169 32.59 -24.54 -0.77
CA VAL A 169 33.94 -23.96 -0.62
C VAL A 169 33.85 -22.46 -0.33
N PHE A 170 33.07 -21.70 -1.11
CA PHE A 170 32.91 -20.26 -0.89
C PHE A 170 32.14 -19.95 0.39
N TYR A 171 31.21 -20.79 0.80
CA TYR A 171 30.61 -20.73 2.13
C TYR A 171 31.66 -20.91 3.24
N GLY A 172 32.59 -21.88 3.08
CA GLY A 172 33.71 -22.07 4.00
C GLY A 172 34.66 -20.87 4.04
N ILE A 173 35.02 -20.32 2.88
CA ILE A 173 35.85 -19.11 2.78
C ILE A 173 35.16 -17.92 3.47
N THR A 174 33.85 -17.74 3.26
CA THR A 174 33.05 -16.69 3.90
C THR A 174 33.07 -16.85 5.42
N SER A 175 32.86 -18.07 5.91
CA SER A 175 32.85 -18.37 7.35
C SER A 175 34.21 -18.11 8.00
N LEU A 176 35.30 -18.52 7.34
CA LEU A 176 36.66 -18.24 7.78
C LEU A 176 36.97 -16.75 7.76
N SER A 177 36.59 -16.04 6.69
CA SER A 177 36.80 -14.60 6.56
C SER A 177 36.02 -13.83 7.63
N TYR A 178 34.80 -14.28 7.98
CA TYR A 178 33.98 -13.65 9.01
C TYR A 178 34.59 -13.84 10.40
N TYR A 179 35.11 -15.03 10.67
CA TYR A 179 35.86 -15.32 11.89
C TYR A 179 37.10 -14.44 12.03
N LEU A 180 37.90 -14.32 10.96
CA LEU A 180 39.10 -13.46 10.95
C LEU A 180 38.75 -11.97 11.09
N PHE A 181 37.68 -11.50 10.45
CA PHE A 181 37.19 -10.13 10.59
C PHE A 181 36.83 -9.79 12.04
N ASN A 182 36.12 -10.68 12.74
CA ASN A 182 35.74 -10.47 14.14
C ASN A 182 36.94 -10.43 15.10
N ILE A 183 38.07 -11.06 14.75
CA ILE A 183 39.27 -11.10 15.61
C ILE A 183 40.22 -9.95 15.30
N GLN A 184 40.47 -9.67 14.01
CA GLN A 184 41.53 -8.75 13.59
C GLN A 184 40.99 -7.39 13.11
N GLY A 185 39.67 -7.25 12.90
CA GLY A 185 39.04 -6.03 12.42
C GLY A 185 39.42 -5.64 10.98
N GLN A 186 40.13 -6.49 10.25
CA GLN A 186 40.62 -6.21 8.90
C GLN A 186 39.72 -6.88 7.84
N ARG A 187 39.36 -6.12 6.80
CA ARG A 187 38.62 -6.62 5.62
C ARG A 187 39.56 -6.80 4.45
N ILE A 188 39.20 -7.75 3.58
CA ILE A 188 39.91 -7.92 2.32
C ILE A 188 39.53 -6.76 1.40
N ALA A 189 40.55 -6.09 0.85
CA ALA A 189 40.35 -4.96 -0.05
C ALA A 189 39.55 -5.37 -1.30
N PHE A 190 38.98 -4.36 -1.94
CA PHE A 190 38.25 -4.44 -3.20
C PHE A 190 36.94 -5.26 -3.14
N SER A 191 36.33 -5.40 -1.96
CA SER A 191 35.09 -6.18 -1.75
C SER A 191 35.22 -7.68 -2.10
N ILE A 192 36.44 -8.25 -2.03
CA ILE A 192 36.68 -9.67 -2.31
C ILE A 192 35.96 -10.58 -1.31
N ASP A 193 35.90 -10.18 -0.05
CA ASP A 193 35.13 -10.85 1.00
C ASP A 193 33.63 -10.93 0.65
N CYS A 194 33.01 -9.81 0.28
CA CYS A 194 31.64 -9.75 -0.20
C CYS A 194 31.45 -10.59 -1.47
N ALA A 195 32.42 -10.60 -2.39
CA ALA A 195 32.37 -11.41 -3.59
C ALA A 195 32.34 -12.91 -3.26
N CYS A 196 33.18 -13.36 -2.32
CA CYS A 196 33.16 -14.73 -1.82
C CYS A 196 31.80 -15.10 -1.20
N ALA A 197 31.23 -14.21 -0.38
CA ALA A 197 29.90 -14.41 0.21
C ALA A 197 28.76 -14.40 -0.83
N ALA A 198 28.96 -13.72 -1.96
CA ALA A 198 27.98 -13.63 -3.04
C ALA A 198 28.03 -14.81 -4.03
N MET A 199 29.16 -15.54 -4.10
CA MET A 199 29.35 -16.65 -5.03
C MET A 199 28.25 -17.72 -4.95
N PRO A 200 27.73 -18.13 -3.78
CA PRO A 200 26.60 -19.05 -3.69
C PRO A 200 25.36 -18.59 -4.47
N PHE A 201 24.97 -17.31 -4.32
CA PHE A 201 23.79 -16.75 -4.99
C PHE A 201 24.01 -16.63 -6.50
N PHE A 202 25.18 -16.15 -6.92
CA PHE A 202 25.54 -16.05 -8.33
C PHE A 202 25.56 -17.42 -9.01
N THR A 203 26.21 -18.40 -8.36
CA THR A 203 26.29 -19.77 -8.87
C THR A 203 24.92 -20.40 -9.00
N ALA A 204 24.03 -20.20 -8.02
CA ALA A 204 22.65 -20.66 -8.10
C ALA A 204 21.91 -20.07 -9.32
N GLY A 205 22.05 -18.77 -9.57
CA GLY A 205 21.48 -18.12 -10.75
C GLY A 205 21.98 -18.73 -12.06
N TYR A 206 23.29 -18.95 -12.15
CA TYR A 206 23.91 -19.56 -13.32
C TYR A 206 23.44 -21.01 -13.57
N ILE A 207 23.42 -21.86 -12.53
CA ILE A 207 22.92 -23.25 -12.62
C ILE A 207 21.47 -23.25 -13.09
N ILE A 208 20.62 -22.42 -12.47
CA ILE A 208 19.19 -22.39 -12.78
C ILE A 208 18.95 -22.01 -14.24
N ARG A 209 19.68 -21.02 -14.78
CA ARG A 209 19.61 -20.70 -16.22
C ARG A 209 20.07 -21.90 -17.05
N LYS A 210 21.28 -22.39 -16.78
CA LYS A 210 21.97 -23.37 -17.63
C LYS A 210 21.22 -24.70 -17.74
N TYR A 211 20.62 -25.17 -16.66
CA TYR A 211 19.85 -26.42 -16.65
C TYR A 211 18.35 -26.21 -16.88
N GLY A 212 17.92 -24.97 -17.16
CA GLY A 212 16.52 -24.68 -17.44
C GLY A 212 15.57 -24.97 -16.27
N ILE A 213 16.05 -24.94 -15.02
CA ILE A 213 15.28 -25.37 -13.83
C ILE A 213 14.05 -24.48 -13.60
N LEU A 214 14.10 -23.21 -14.02
CA LEU A 214 12.96 -22.28 -13.92
C LEU A 214 11.89 -22.52 -14.99
N ILE A 215 12.23 -23.14 -16.13
CA ILE A 215 11.33 -23.26 -17.31
C ILE A 215 10.00 -23.96 -16.98
N PRO A 216 9.95 -25.03 -16.15
CA PRO A 216 8.68 -25.65 -15.75
C PRO A 216 7.75 -24.76 -14.91
N PHE A 217 8.30 -23.76 -14.22
CA PHE A 217 7.56 -22.84 -13.33
C PHE A 217 7.10 -21.55 -14.04
N ILE A 218 7.63 -21.27 -15.23
CA ILE A 218 7.16 -20.18 -16.11
C ILE A 218 5.91 -20.66 -16.85
N ARG A 219 4.83 -20.92 -16.10
CA ARG A 219 3.51 -21.09 -16.71
C ARG A 219 2.83 -19.72 -16.79
N HIS A 220 2.57 -19.28 -18.01
CA HIS A 220 1.90 -18.00 -18.28
C HIS A 220 0.36 -18.06 -18.12
N ASP A 221 -0.19 -19.23 -17.78
CA ASP A 221 -1.60 -19.39 -17.48
C ASP A 221 -1.97 -18.74 -16.13
N LEU A 222 -3.26 -18.44 -15.96
CA LEU A 222 -3.79 -17.83 -14.73
C LEU A 222 -3.50 -18.67 -13.48
N GLN A 223 -3.43 -20.00 -13.64
CA GLN A 223 -3.13 -20.94 -12.56
C GLN A 223 -1.66 -20.84 -12.13
N GLY A 224 -0.71 -20.76 -13.08
CA GLY A 224 0.71 -20.56 -12.82
C GLY A 224 1.01 -19.21 -12.14
N LYS A 225 0.36 -18.12 -12.58
CA LYS A 225 0.51 -16.81 -11.93
C LYS A 225 0.02 -16.80 -10.48
N SER A 226 -1.11 -17.46 -10.21
CA SER A 226 -1.65 -17.55 -8.84
C SER A 226 -0.74 -18.39 -7.93
N PHE A 227 -0.18 -19.48 -8.46
CA PHE A 227 0.76 -20.33 -7.74
C PHE A 227 2.08 -19.59 -7.42
N ASN A 228 2.65 -18.87 -8.39
CA ASN A 228 3.85 -18.07 -8.20
C ASN A 228 3.64 -16.92 -7.19
N PHE A 229 2.46 -16.30 -7.19
CA PHE A 229 2.10 -15.31 -6.17
C PHE A 229 2.04 -15.93 -4.76
N LEU A 230 1.49 -17.13 -4.62
CA LEU A 230 1.44 -17.85 -3.34
C LEU A 230 2.85 -18.19 -2.82
N ILE A 231 3.73 -18.72 -3.68
CA ILE A 231 5.13 -18.97 -3.32
C ILE A 231 5.79 -17.69 -2.82
N SER A 232 5.56 -16.57 -3.52
CA SER A 232 6.11 -15.28 -3.11
C SER A 232 5.68 -14.87 -1.70
N ILE A 233 4.38 -14.94 -1.40
CA ILE A 233 3.83 -14.63 -0.07
C ILE A 233 4.43 -15.54 1.00
N VAL A 234 4.47 -16.85 0.74
CA VAL A 234 4.99 -17.85 1.69
C VAL A 234 6.47 -17.59 1.98
N CYS A 235 7.30 -17.37 0.95
CA CYS A 235 8.71 -17.07 1.12
C CYS A 235 8.95 -15.74 1.85
N PHE A 236 8.20 -14.67 1.54
CA PHE A 236 8.27 -13.43 2.31
C PHE A 236 7.85 -13.63 3.78
N GLY A 237 6.86 -14.47 4.04
CA GLY A 237 6.46 -14.87 5.40
C GLY A 237 7.58 -15.56 6.17
N PHE A 238 8.29 -16.50 5.55
CA PHE A 238 9.46 -17.16 6.18
C PHE A 238 10.60 -16.20 6.46
N ILE A 239 10.87 -15.25 5.57
CA ILE A 239 11.88 -14.20 5.81
C ILE A 239 11.52 -13.41 7.07
N VAL A 240 10.25 -13.01 7.22
CA VAL A 240 9.77 -12.31 8.42
C VAL A 240 10.01 -13.12 9.70
N ILE A 241 9.84 -14.45 9.64
CA ILE A 241 10.12 -15.33 10.78
C ILE A 241 11.63 -15.38 11.06
N PHE A 242 12.47 -15.59 10.05
CA PHE A 242 13.92 -15.67 10.23
C PHE A 242 14.53 -14.38 10.79
N LEU A 243 14.02 -13.21 10.40
CA LEU A 243 14.47 -11.92 10.92
C LEU A 243 14.36 -11.81 12.45
N GLN A 244 13.45 -12.56 13.09
CA GLN A 244 13.34 -12.58 14.55
C GLN A 244 14.55 -13.22 15.24
N PHE A 245 15.23 -14.12 14.54
CA PHE A 245 16.37 -14.88 15.06
C PHE A 245 17.71 -14.35 14.55
N MET A 246 17.73 -13.60 13.44
CA MET A 246 18.95 -13.14 12.79
C MET A 246 19.69 -12.01 13.53
N GLY A 247 18.99 -11.14 14.27
CA GLY A 247 19.61 -9.94 14.84
C GLY A 247 20.04 -8.94 13.76
N GLU A 248 21.07 -8.13 14.05
CA GLU A 248 21.60 -7.16 13.09
C GLU A 248 22.46 -7.81 12.01
N PHE A 249 22.22 -7.48 10.75
CA PHE A 249 23.05 -7.91 9.63
C PHE A 249 23.18 -6.79 8.60
N ASN A 250 24.29 -6.80 7.90
CA ASN A 250 24.59 -5.93 6.78
C ASN A 250 25.63 -6.61 5.90
N PHE A 251 25.20 -7.10 4.75
CA PHE A 251 26.09 -7.80 3.81
C PHE A 251 27.24 -6.91 3.32
N GLY A 252 26.98 -5.61 3.10
CA GLY A 252 28.00 -4.66 2.68
C GLY A 252 29.09 -4.51 3.73
N ASP A 253 28.71 -4.47 5.01
CA ASP A 253 29.62 -4.39 6.17
C ASP A 253 30.13 -5.77 6.64
N PHE A 254 29.82 -6.84 5.91
CA PHE A 254 30.19 -8.22 6.24
C PHE A 254 29.63 -8.75 7.57
N ILE A 255 28.47 -8.25 7.98
CA ILE A 255 27.75 -8.67 9.19
C ILE A 255 26.61 -9.60 8.78
N PHE A 256 26.61 -10.84 9.27
CA PHE A 256 25.63 -11.88 8.88
C PHE A 256 24.59 -12.21 9.97
N GLY A 257 24.59 -11.45 11.08
CA GLY A 257 23.72 -11.71 12.22
C GLY A 257 24.17 -12.88 13.08
N SER A 258 23.23 -13.48 13.79
CA SER A 258 23.44 -14.57 14.74
C SER A 258 23.94 -15.86 14.07
N SER A 259 23.67 -16.05 12.77
CA SER A 259 23.97 -17.28 12.05
C SER A 259 24.11 -17.04 10.54
N ILE A 260 25.31 -17.35 10.01
CA ILE A 260 25.59 -17.33 8.56
C ILE A 260 24.64 -18.26 7.79
N PRO A 261 24.39 -19.53 8.22
CA PRO A 261 23.39 -20.39 7.58
C PRO A 261 22.00 -19.74 7.47
N LEU A 262 21.57 -19.06 8.53
CA LEU A 262 20.26 -18.40 8.57
C LEU A 262 20.19 -17.24 7.57
N TYR A 263 21.29 -16.48 7.42
CA TYR A 263 21.41 -15.46 6.38
C TYR A 263 21.25 -16.04 4.96
N TYR A 264 21.98 -17.11 4.64
CA TYR A 264 21.86 -17.74 3.32
C TYR A 264 20.45 -18.30 3.08
N LEU A 265 19.83 -18.92 4.08
CA LEU A 265 18.47 -19.43 3.98
C LEU A 265 17.47 -18.30 3.70
N ALA A 266 17.56 -17.18 4.42
CA ALA A 266 16.74 -15.99 4.18
C ALA A 266 17.00 -15.38 2.79
N GLY A 267 18.27 -15.31 2.37
CA GLY A 267 18.65 -14.82 1.04
C GLY A 267 18.06 -15.67 -0.10
N PHE A 268 18.14 -17.00 0.00
CA PHE A 268 17.55 -17.91 -1.00
C PHE A 268 16.01 -17.87 -0.98
N MET A 269 15.38 -17.76 0.19
CA MET A 269 13.93 -17.56 0.28
C MET A 269 13.52 -16.24 -0.39
N GLY A 270 14.30 -15.18 -0.22
CA GLY A 270 14.04 -13.90 -0.87
C GLY A 270 14.27 -13.91 -2.37
N ILE A 271 15.25 -14.66 -2.87
CA ILE A 271 15.40 -14.95 -4.30
C ILE A 271 14.14 -15.64 -4.82
N ALA A 272 13.68 -16.71 -4.17
CA ALA A 272 12.46 -17.41 -4.56
C ALA A 272 11.24 -16.48 -4.52
N ALA A 273 11.14 -15.61 -3.51
CA ALA A 273 10.03 -14.67 -3.35
C ALA A 273 9.97 -13.66 -4.49
N VAL A 274 11.10 -13.01 -4.81
CA VAL A 274 11.18 -11.97 -5.84
C VAL A 274 11.04 -12.57 -7.24
N VAL A 275 11.67 -13.71 -7.51
CA VAL A 275 11.54 -14.39 -8.82
C VAL A 275 10.09 -14.79 -9.05
N SER A 276 9.44 -15.44 -8.07
CA SER A 276 8.05 -15.87 -8.19
C SER A 276 7.10 -14.68 -8.36
N PHE A 277 7.29 -13.59 -7.60
CA PHE A 277 6.52 -12.36 -7.77
C PHE A 277 6.70 -11.76 -9.18
N SER A 278 7.93 -11.72 -9.65
CA SER A 278 8.26 -11.16 -10.97
C SER A 278 7.65 -11.97 -12.11
N LEU A 279 7.57 -13.29 -11.96
CA LEU A 279 6.87 -14.17 -12.91
C LEU A 279 5.37 -13.90 -12.96
N THR A 280 4.74 -13.60 -11.82
CA THR A 280 3.32 -13.17 -11.75
C THR A 280 3.08 -11.87 -12.52
N CYS A 281 3.99 -10.90 -12.38
CA CYS A 281 3.89 -9.55 -12.93
C CYS A 281 4.42 -9.38 -14.37
N SER A 282 4.96 -10.43 -14.98
CA SER A 282 5.68 -10.42 -16.28
C SER A 282 4.88 -9.96 -17.53
N GLY A 283 3.63 -9.51 -17.38
CA GLY A 283 2.77 -9.05 -18.49
C GLY A 283 3.10 -7.64 -19.03
N ASP A 284 3.71 -6.76 -18.24
CA ASP A 284 3.92 -5.34 -18.58
C ASP A 284 5.39 -5.01 -18.93
N PHE A 285 5.93 -5.66 -19.97
CA PHE A 285 7.34 -5.56 -20.39
C PHE A 285 7.83 -4.11 -20.61
N GLY A 286 6.95 -3.20 -21.07
CA GLY A 286 7.34 -1.84 -21.45
C GLY A 286 7.76 -0.96 -20.27
N ILE A 287 7.09 -1.08 -19.12
CA ILE A 287 7.32 -0.22 -17.94
C ILE A 287 8.51 -0.73 -17.14
N SER A 288 8.63 -2.04 -16.95
CA SER A 288 9.79 -2.62 -16.23
C SER A 288 11.09 -2.35 -16.98
N TYR A 289 11.09 -2.52 -18.30
CA TYR A 289 12.27 -2.19 -19.12
C TYR A 289 12.59 -0.68 -19.10
N PHE A 290 11.57 0.19 -19.07
CA PHE A 290 11.79 1.64 -18.92
C PHE A 290 12.50 1.97 -17.61
N LEU A 291 11.93 1.48 -16.51
CA LEU A 291 12.46 1.71 -15.16
C LEU A 291 13.83 1.05 -14.96
N SER A 292 14.11 -0.04 -15.68
CA SER A 292 15.39 -0.74 -15.56
C SER A 292 16.58 0.07 -16.11
N GLN A 293 16.34 1.05 -17.01
CA GLN A 293 17.40 1.87 -17.58
C GLN A 293 18.08 2.78 -16.54
N GLY A 294 17.32 3.26 -15.55
CA GLY A 294 17.79 4.23 -14.55
C GLY A 294 18.40 3.62 -13.28
N LEU A 295 18.38 2.29 -13.12
CA LEU A 295 18.65 1.64 -11.83
C LEU A 295 20.00 1.98 -11.22
N LEU A 296 21.05 2.05 -12.03
CA LEU A 296 22.39 2.36 -11.54
C LEU A 296 22.49 3.80 -11.02
N ILE A 297 21.86 4.75 -11.73
CA ILE A 297 21.78 6.15 -11.30
C ILE A 297 20.93 6.27 -10.04
N ALA A 298 19.78 5.58 -10.01
CA ALA A 298 18.92 5.53 -8.83
C ALA A 298 19.72 5.04 -7.61
N ALA A 299 20.40 3.89 -7.72
CA ALA A 299 21.22 3.30 -6.66
C ALA A 299 22.38 4.21 -6.20
N ALA A 300 22.98 5.00 -7.10
CA ALA A 300 24.08 5.88 -6.76
C ALA A 300 23.67 7.17 -6.03
N PHE A 301 22.46 7.69 -6.29
CA PHE A 301 22.05 9.02 -5.81
C PHE A 301 20.88 9.02 -4.84
N TYR A 302 20.14 7.91 -4.66
CA TYR A 302 18.93 7.93 -3.83
C TYR A 302 19.17 8.42 -2.40
N ILE A 303 20.28 8.03 -1.74
CA ILE A 303 20.59 8.47 -0.37
C ILE A 303 20.73 9.99 -0.32
N LYS A 304 21.35 10.61 -1.33
CA LYS A 304 21.51 12.07 -1.41
C LYS A 304 20.19 12.78 -1.66
N VAL A 305 19.36 12.23 -2.54
CA VAL A 305 18.01 12.75 -2.79
C VAL A 305 17.16 12.67 -1.51
N ILE A 306 17.20 11.55 -0.80
CA ILE A 306 16.51 11.39 0.50
C ILE A 306 17.04 12.41 1.52
N GLY A 307 18.36 12.58 1.62
CA GLY A 307 18.97 13.57 2.51
C GLY A 307 18.48 14.99 2.23
N LEU A 308 18.47 15.41 0.95
CA LEU A 308 17.96 16.71 0.54
C LEU A 308 16.48 16.88 0.88
N LEU A 309 15.67 15.86 0.62
CA LEU A 309 14.23 15.86 0.94
C LEU A 309 14.01 16.02 2.45
N ASN A 310 14.77 15.30 3.27
CA ASN A 310 14.68 15.43 4.73
C ASN A 310 15.10 16.83 5.21
N THR A 311 16.05 17.48 4.55
CA THR A 311 16.42 18.87 4.87
C THR A 311 15.33 19.87 4.49
N VAL A 312 14.67 19.68 3.33
CA VAL A 312 13.61 20.59 2.85
C VAL A 312 12.29 20.40 3.62
N VAL A 313 11.95 19.16 3.95
CA VAL A 313 10.70 18.81 4.65
C VAL A 313 10.81 19.03 6.17
N GLY A 314 12.02 19.13 6.71
CA GLY A 314 12.29 19.23 8.15
C GLY A 314 12.34 17.84 8.82
N GLN A 315 13.23 17.68 9.81
CA GLN A 315 13.41 16.39 10.51
C GLN A 315 12.20 15.95 11.34
N ASP A 316 11.31 16.89 11.70
CA ASP A 316 10.16 16.66 12.59
C ASP A 316 8.93 16.07 11.88
N TYR A 317 8.92 16.02 10.55
CA TYR A 317 7.80 15.44 9.79
C TYR A 317 8.09 13.97 9.48
N GLU A 318 7.48 13.07 10.25
CA GLU A 318 7.37 11.66 9.85
C GLU A 318 6.53 11.53 8.58
N LEU A 319 7.18 11.63 7.42
CA LEU A 319 6.60 11.27 6.13
C LEU A 319 6.10 9.81 6.20
N PHE A 320 4.81 9.60 5.96
CA PHE A 320 4.20 8.27 5.97
C PHE A 320 4.91 7.31 5.00
N LEU A 321 4.94 6.03 5.34
CA LEU A 321 5.49 4.96 4.51
C LEU A 321 5.12 5.08 3.03
N MET A 322 3.86 5.39 2.71
CA MET A 322 3.44 5.48 1.32
C MET A 322 3.94 6.75 0.61
N SER A 323 4.09 7.88 1.31
CA SER A 323 4.80 9.02 0.72
C SER A 323 6.27 8.66 0.41
N LYS A 324 6.92 7.87 1.28
CA LYS A 324 8.25 7.29 1.05
C LYS A 324 8.26 6.27 -0.11
N PHE A 325 7.19 5.49 -0.32
CA PHE A 325 7.02 4.61 -1.50
C PHE A 325 6.78 5.36 -2.81
N ILE A 326 5.97 6.42 -2.80
CA ILE A 326 5.73 7.26 -3.97
C ILE A 326 7.03 7.98 -4.33
N LEU A 327 7.72 8.52 -3.33
CA LEU A 327 8.96 9.27 -3.53
C LEU A 327 10.11 8.37 -4.01
N SER A 328 10.23 7.15 -3.47
CA SER A 328 11.17 6.14 -3.99
C SER A 328 10.84 5.75 -5.44
N PHE A 329 9.56 5.64 -5.80
CA PHE A 329 9.16 5.39 -7.18
C PHE A 329 9.48 6.59 -8.10
N LEU A 330 9.28 7.82 -7.62
CA LEU A 330 9.66 9.03 -8.36
C LEU A 330 11.18 9.08 -8.59
N ILE A 331 12.01 8.72 -7.60
CA ILE A 331 13.47 8.62 -7.77
C ILE A 331 13.82 7.65 -8.91
N LEU A 332 13.15 6.49 -8.98
CA LEU A 332 13.32 5.54 -10.08
C LEU A 332 12.85 6.09 -11.43
N LEU A 333 11.73 6.80 -11.45
CA LEU A 333 11.19 7.41 -12.66
C LEU A 333 12.15 8.47 -13.21
N TYR A 334 12.59 9.41 -12.38
CA TYR A 334 13.48 10.51 -12.78
C TYR A 334 14.85 10.02 -13.23
N SER A 335 15.44 9.06 -12.51
CA SER A 335 16.71 8.45 -12.93
C SER A 335 16.60 7.76 -14.28
N SER A 336 15.48 7.07 -14.55
CA SER A 336 15.22 6.43 -15.85
C SER A 336 15.01 7.45 -16.96
N MET A 337 14.30 8.55 -16.68
CA MET A 337 14.13 9.67 -17.62
C MET A 337 15.46 10.34 -17.97
N ALA A 338 16.36 10.53 -16.99
CA ALA A 338 17.66 11.14 -17.22
C ALA A 338 18.53 10.32 -18.20
N VAL A 339 18.53 8.98 -18.06
CA VAL A 339 19.25 8.09 -18.99
C VAL A 339 18.69 8.19 -20.41
N LEU A 340 17.36 8.25 -20.54
CA LEU A 340 16.71 8.36 -21.86
C LEU A 340 16.96 9.71 -22.52
N PHE A 341 16.93 10.79 -21.73
CA PHE A 341 17.29 12.11 -22.21
C PHE A 341 18.75 12.15 -22.71
N TRP A 342 19.67 11.49 -22.00
CA TRP A 342 21.06 11.38 -22.45
C TRP A 342 21.20 10.57 -23.76
N LYS A 343 20.50 9.44 -23.90
CA LYS A 343 20.46 8.66 -25.15
C LYS A 343 19.85 9.45 -26.31
N TYR A 344 18.87 10.31 -26.04
CA TYR A 344 18.30 11.24 -27.02
C TYR A 344 19.33 12.24 -27.54
N LEU A 345 20.09 12.87 -26.65
CA LEU A 345 21.15 13.80 -27.04
C LEU A 345 22.24 13.13 -27.91
N LYS A 346 22.47 11.82 -27.76
CA LYS A 346 23.42 11.05 -28.58
C LYS A 346 22.88 10.59 -29.94
N GLY A 347 21.61 10.84 -30.25
CA GLY A 347 21.02 10.47 -31.55
C GLY A 347 20.85 8.96 -31.76
N GLU A 348 20.77 8.15 -30.69
CA GLU A 348 20.62 6.70 -30.80
C GLU A 348 19.25 6.32 -31.42
N ARG A 349 19.27 5.70 -32.62
CA ARG A 349 18.07 5.34 -33.41
C ARG A 349 17.09 4.41 -32.67
N GLU A 350 17.59 3.57 -31.75
CA GLU A 350 16.74 2.72 -30.91
C GLU A 350 15.74 3.52 -30.08
N LEU A 351 16.10 4.76 -29.70
CA LEU A 351 15.24 5.64 -28.94
C LEU A 351 14.03 6.14 -29.76
N ILE A 352 14.15 6.31 -31.09
CA ILE A 352 13.01 6.71 -31.94
C ILE A 352 11.99 5.56 -32.01
N LEU A 353 12.45 4.31 -32.08
CA LEU A 353 11.60 3.13 -32.03
C LEU A 353 10.98 2.96 -30.63
N TYR A 354 11.75 3.25 -29.58
CA TYR A 354 11.32 3.14 -28.18
C TYR A 354 10.33 4.24 -27.76
N LEU A 355 10.57 5.50 -28.16
CA LEU A 355 9.60 6.60 -28.05
C LEU A 355 8.34 6.27 -28.84
N LYS A 356 8.45 5.68 -30.05
CA LYS A 356 7.29 5.17 -30.79
C LYS A 356 6.55 4.07 -30.04
N ILE A 357 7.22 3.15 -29.34
CA ILE A 357 6.59 2.11 -28.50
C ILE A 357 5.95 2.72 -27.24
N LEU A 358 6.62 3.65 -26.54
CA LEU A 358 6.04 4.37 -25.39
C LEU A 358 4.85 5.25 -25.81
N ILE A 359 4.90 5.87 -26.99
CA ILE A 359 3.79 6.67 -27.54
C ILE A 359 2.66 5.75 -28.01
N ARG A 360 2.98 4.60 -28.64
CA ARG A 360 2.02 3.56 -29.06
C ARG A 360 1.34 2.85 -27.88
N ASN A 361 2.06 2.61 -26.78
CA ASN A 361 1.54 2.05 -25.52
C ASN A 361 1.00 3.12 -24.56
N LYS A 362 0.89 4.39 -24.98
CA LYS A 362 0.45 5.53 -24.16
C LYS A 362 1.23 5.69 -22.84
N ILE A 363 2.47 5.22 -22.72
CA ILE A 363 3.26 5.27 -21.48
C ILE A 363 3.75 6.70 -21.17
N PHE A 364 4.07 7.52 -22.19
CA PHE A 364 4.28 8.97 -21.99
C PHE A 364 2.98 9.72 -21.65
N TYR A 365 1.84 9.19 -22.10
CA TYR A 365 0.54 9.57 -21.56
C TYR A 365 0.44 9.14 -20.10
N ASN A 366 0.99 7.98 -19.71
CA ASN A 366 0.84 7.34 -18.39
C ASN A 366 1.76 7.85 -17.27
N ALA A 367 2.99 8.28 -17.56
CA ALA A 367 3.88 8.90 -16.57
C ALA A 367 3.52 10.37 -16.34
N LYS A 368 3.10 11.08 -17.41
CA LYS A 368 2.22 12.23 -17.23
C LYS A 368 0.95 11.75 -16.51
N MET A 369 0.28 10.63 -16.81
CA MET A 369 -0.95 10.17 -16.11
C MET A 369 -0.81 9.88 -14.62
N VAL A 370 0.37 9.73 -14.01
CA VAL A 370 0.37 9.64 -12.53
C VAL A 370 0.03 11.03 -11.95
N VAL A 371 0.60 12.10 -12.52
CA VAL A 371 0.31 13.49 -12.12
C VAL A 371 -0.90 14.07 -12.88
N PHE A 372 -0.93 13.89 -14.19
CA PHE A 372 -1.95 14.16 -15.21
C PHE A 372 -3.07 13.12 -15.28
N ALA A 373 -3.11 12.05 -14.50
CA ALA A 373 -4.31 11.22 -14.30
C ALA A 373 -4.57 10.88 -12.84
N VAL A 374 -3.86 11.52 -11.91
CA VAL A 374 -4.56 12.24 -10.86
C VAL A 374 -5.30 13.42 -11.49
N SER A 375 -4.64 14.32 -12.25
CA SER A 375 -5.31 15.47 -12.88
C SER A 375 -6.33 15.11 -13.97
N LYS A 376 -6.12 14.11 -14.85
CA LYS A 376 -7.14 13.48 -15.70
C LYS A 376 -7.94 12.38 -15.02
N LEU A 377 -7.64 11.85 -13.82
CA LEU A 377 -8.73 11.23 -13.06
C LEU A 377 -9.69 12.34 -12.73
N PHE A 378 -9.22 13.49 -12.26
CA PHE A 378 -10.06 14.64 -11.99
C PHE A 378 -10.74 15.16 -13.27
N THR A 379 -10.05 15.32 -14.40
CA THR A 379 -10.62 15.82 -15.67
C THR A 379 -11.39 14.74 -16.44
N ALA A 380 -11.05 13.46 -16.38
CA ALA A 380 -11.84 12.38 -16.97
C ALA A 380 -12.98 11.94 -16.04
N LEU A 381 -12.87 12.05 -14.72
CA LEU A 381 -14.06 12.10 -13.85
C LEU A 381 -14.89 13.30 -14.26
N PHE A 382 -14.33 14.51 -14.40
CA PHE A 382 -15.10 15.69 -14.80
C PHE A 382 -15.71 15.56 -16.21
N VAL A 383 -15.02 14.94 -17.16
CA VAL A 383 -15.47 14.73 -18.55
C VAL A 383 -16.40 13.53 -18.65
N ILE A 384 -16.24 12.45 -17.86
CA ILE A 384 -17.22 11.35 -17.75
C ILE A 384 -18.46 11.81 -16.99
N ILE A 385 -18.29 12.66 -15.96
CA ILE A 385 -19.35 13.38 -15.26
C ILE A 385 -20.04 14.31 -16.25
N ARG A 386 -19.32 15.10 -17.07
CA ARG A 386 -19.89 15.99 -18.09
C ARG A 386 -20.57 15.21 -19.24
N GLU A 387 -19.95 14.18 -19.79
CA GLU A 387 -20.50 13.38 -20.90
C GLU A 387 -21.66 12.47 -20.48
N LYS A 388 -21.68 11.92 -19.25
CA LYS A 388 -22.84 11.16 -18.70
C LYS A 388 -23.88 12.03 -17.98
N LEU A 389 -23.57 13.28 -17.65
CA LEU A 389 -24.59 14.25 -17.24
C LEU A 389 -25.29 14.88 -18.45
N VAL A 390 -24.60 15.07 -19.59
CA VAL A 390 -25.10 15.86 -20.74
C VAL A 390 -25.58 15.03 -21.94
N LYS A 391 -25.20 13.76 -22.13
CA LYS A 391 -25.86 12.93 -23.16
C LYS A 391 -27.06 12.16 -22.58
N PRO A 392 -28.28 12.36 -23.10
CA PRO A 392 -29.36 11.41 -22.89
C PRO A 392 -28.96 10.14 -23.65
N SER A 393 -28.65 9.06 -22.94
CA SER A 393 -28.60 7.73 -23.55
C SER A 393 -30.01 7.45 -24.06
N GLY A 394 -30.10 7.18 -25.36
CA GLY A 394 -31.36 7.02 -26.09
C GLY A 394 -32.35 6.09 -25.39
N GLU A 395 -33.61 6.39 -25.66
CA GLU A 395 -34.78 5.58 -25.36
C GLU A 395 -34.54 4.14 -25.84
N ASP A 396 -34.21 3.26 -24.91
CA ASP A 396 -34.46 1.84 -25.07
C ASP A 396 -35.69 1.56 -24.20
N HIS A 397 -36.85 1.52 -24.86
CA HIS A 397 -38.12 1.13 -24.26
C HIS A 397 -38.09 -0.37 -23.97
N GLY A 398 -37.39 -0.75 -22.91
CA GLY A 398 -37.61 -2.00 -22.20
C GLY A 398 -38.34 -1.67 -20.91
N GLU A 399 -39.55 -2.20 -20.73
CA GLU A 399 -40.25 -2.23 -19.44
C GLU A 399 -39.37 -2.94 -18.40
N GLU A 400 -38.50 -2.19 -17.72
CA GLU A 400 -37.71 -2.70 -16.60
C GLU A 400 -38.51 -2.58 -15.30
N THR A 401 -39.00 -3.73 -14.86
CA THR A 401 -39.67 -4.01 -13.60
C THR A 401 -38.96 -3.43 -12.35
N LEU A 402 -39.73 -3.24 -11.29
CA LEU A 402 -39.30 -2.78 -9.95
C LEU A 402 -38.09 -3.60 -9.43
N PRO A 403 -37.18 -3.01 -8.63
CA PRO A 403 -35.98 -3.73 -8.17
C PRO A 403 -36.38 -4.86 -7.21
N GLU A 404 -36.12 -6.09 -7.61
CA GLU A 404 -36.56 -7.35 -6.98
C GLU A 404 -36.04 -7.67 -5.56
N ASP A 405 -35.27 -6.82 -4.86
CA ASP A 405 -34.76 -7.20 -3.52
C ASP A 405 -34.37 -5.99 -2.64
N ARG A 406 -35.36 -5.28 -2.08
CA ARG A 406 -35.12 -4.30 -1.00
C ARG A 406 -35.48 -4.89 0.35
N PHE A 407 -34.52 -4.89 1.28
CA PHE A 407 -34.70 -5.45 2.63
C PHE A 407 -34.99 -4.36 3.66
N LEU A 408 -36.25 -4.29 4.12
CA LEU A 408 -36.67 -3.29 5.12
C LEU A 408 -35.83 -3.34 6.40
N TRP A 409 -35.50 -4.53 6.88
CA TRP A 409 -34.66 -4.71 8.07
C TRP A 409 -33.24 -4.16 7.86
N VAL A 410 -32.69 -4.20 6.64
CA VAL A 410 -31.36 -3.64 6.34
C VAL A 410 -31.41 -2.12 6.41
N ASP A 411 -32.49 -1.51 5.90
CA ASP A 411 -32.67 -0.06 5.98
C ASP A 411 -32.80 0.42 7.41
N PHE A 412 -33.57 -0.30 8.24
CA PHE A 412 -33.64 -0.03 9.67
C PHE A 412 -32.29 -0.19 10.36
N ALA A 413 -31.57 -1.28 10.11
CA ALA A 413 -30.25 -1.53 10.72
C ALA A 413 -29.24 -0.42 10.38
N ARG A 414 -29.25 0.09 9.13
CA ARG A 414 -28.40 1.22 8.71
C ARG A 414 -28.78 2.50 9.42
N ALA A 415 -30.06 2.85 9.43
CA ALA A 415 -30.53 4.06 10.09
C ALA A 415 -30.24 4.02 11.60
N ALA A 416 -30.55 2.91 12.28
CA ALA A 416 -30.23 2.69 13.69
C ALA A 416 -28.72 2.78 13.94
N GLY A 417 -27.90 2.14 13.13
CA GLY A 417 -26.44 2.22 13.22
C GLY A 417 -25.91 3.64 13.06
N LEU A 418 -26.49 4.46 12.19
CA LEU A 418 -26.11 5.86 12.00
C LEU A 418 -26.46 6.72 13.22
N LEU A 419 -27.66 6.54 13.78
CA LEU A 419 -28.08 7.22 15.00
C LEU A 419 -27.14 6.88 16.15
N ILE A 420 -26.88 5.59 16.38
CA ILE A 420 -25.98 5.13 17.43
C ILE A 420 -24.55 5.65 17.18
N PHE A 421 -24.07 5.68 15.93
CA PHE A 421 -22.76 6.25 15.58
C PHE A 421 -22.64 7.72 15.98
N ILE A 422 -23.67 8.53 15.71
CA ILE A 422 -23.71 9.95 16.10
C ILE A 422 -23.67 10.09 17.62
N LEU A 423 -24.48 9.31 18.35
CA LEU A 423 -24.48 9.28 19.82
C LEU A 423 -23.09 8.92 20.40
N GLY A 424 -22.38 7.98 19.77
CA GLY A 424 -21.05 7.53 20.23
C GLY A 424 -19.92 8.55 20.04
N ASN A 425 -20.16 9.63 19.30
CA ASN A 425 -19.20 10.71 19.09
C ASN A 425 -19.45 11.94 19.99
N MET A 426 -20.41 11.85 20.92
CA MET A 426 -20.59 12.86 21.97
C MET A 426 -19.44 12.81 22.98
N GLN A 427 -19.00 13.98 23.47
CA GLN A 427 -17.93 14.10 24.45
C GLN A 427 -18.43 13.74 25.85
N GLY A 428 -17.62 13.02 26.64
CA GLY A 428 -17.85 12.83 28.08
C GLY A 428 -18.37 11.47 28.57
N ILE A 429 -18.59 10.47 27.69
CA ILE A 429 -19.07 9.14 28.10
C ILE A 429 -18.20 8.01 27.52
N ASN A 430 -17.01 7.79 28.09
CA ASN A 430 -16.04 6.81 27.59
C ASN A 430 -16.56 5.36 27.55
N LEU A 431 -17.35 4.94 28.55
CA LEU A 431 -17.96 3.61 28.59
C LEU A 431 -18.95 3.39 27.43
N LEU A 432 -19.77 4.40 27.14
CA LEU A 432 -20.72 4.37 26.03
C LEU A 432 -19.99 4.36 24.68
N LYS A 433 -18.88 5.09 24.57
CA LYS A 433 -18.01 5.09 23.38
C LYS A 433 -17.43 3.70 23.11
N ASN A 434 -16.90 3.02 24.13
CA ASN A 434 -16.38 1.65 24.00
C ASN A 434 -17.46 0.67 23.53
N PHE A 435 -18.67 0.77 24.10
CA PHE A 435 -19.82 -0.04 23.71
C PHE A 435 -20.24 0.20 22.26
N ILE A 436 -20.43 1.47 21.87
CA ILE A 436 -20.93 1.84 20.55
C ILE A 436 -19.91 1.47 19.45
N PHE A 437 -18.63 1.80 19.65
CA PHE A 437 -17.61 1.52 18.64
C PHE A 437 -17.27 0.03 18.50
N ALA A 438 -17.63 -0.80 19.49
CA ALA A 438 -17.42 -2.24 19.43
C ALA A 438 -18.17 -2.92 18.28
N PHE A 439 -19.34 -2.43 17.86
CA PHE A 439 -20.18 -3.13 16.87
C PHE A 439 -20.76 -2.27 15.76
N VAL A 440 -20.87 -0.94 15.91
CA VAL A 440 -21.55 -0.11 14.90
C VAL A 440 -20.79 -0.10 13.57
N LEU A 441 -19.48 0.14 13.55
CA LEU A 441 -18.69 0.07 12.32
C LEU A 441 -18.62 -1.36 11.75
N PRO A 442 -18.36 -2.41 12.55
CA PRO A 442 -18.51 -3.80 12.12
C PRO A 442 -19.86 -4.14 11.48
N LEU A 443 -20.97 -3.61 12.01
CA LEU A 443 -22.32 -3.77 11.45
C LEU A 443 -22.39 -3.22 10.03
N TYR A 444 -21.83 -2.04 9.75
CA TYR A 444 -21.82 -1.49 8.40
C TYR A 444 -21.05 -2.38 7.41
N PHE A 445 -19.93 -2.98 7.80
CA PHE A 445 -19.21 -3.95 6.97
C PHE A 445 -20.05 -5.23 6.74
N PHE A 446 -20.70 -5.74 7.78
CA PHE A 446 -21.62 -6.88 7.67
C PHE A 446 -22.77 -6.62 6.69
N LEU A 447 -23.45 -5.47 6.82
CA LEU A 447 -24.58 -5.11 5.94
C LEU A 447 -24.12 -4.92 4.49
N ASN A 448 -22.92 -4.41 4.25
CA ASN A 448 -22.36 -4.31 2.90
C ASN A 448 -22.03 -5.69 2.32
N GLY A 449 -21.51 -6.62 3.13
CA GLY A 449 -21.32 -8.00 2.72
C GLY A 449 -22.61 -8.73 2.41
N PHE A 450 -23.67 -8.50 3.20
CA PHE A 450 -25.01 -9.08 2.96
C PHE A 450 -25.61 -8.66 1.61
N LEU A 451 -25.35 -7.43 1.17
CA LEU A 451 -25.83 -6.91 -0.11
C LEU A 451 -24.88 -7.15 -1.29
N GLU A 452 -23.73 -7.78 -1.07
CA GLU A 452 -22.73 -7.99 -2.11
C GLU A 452 -23.22 -9.02 -3.15
N ASN A 453 -23.03 -8.72 -4.44
CA ASN A 453 -23.55 -9.55 -5.52
C ASN A 453 -22.47 -10.49 -6.08
N ASN A 454 -22.60 -11.79 -5.80
CA ASN A 454 -21.68 -12.84 -6.24
C ASN A 454 -21.68 -13.13 -7.76
N ARG A 455 -22.65 -12.59 -8.51
CA ARG A 455 -22.78 -12.88 -9.96
C ARG A 455 -21.90 -11.96 -10.83
N ARG A 456 -21.40 -10.85 -10.28
CA ARG A 456 -20.60 -9.88 -11.04
C ARG A 456 -19.22 -10.44 -11.41
N SER A 457 -18.73 -10.05 -12.58
CA SER A 457 -17.32 -10.27 -12.93
C SER A 457 -16.41 -9.38 -12.07
N PHE A 458 -15.14 -9.76 -11.89
CA PHE A 458 -14.18 -8.95 -11.12
C PHE A 458 -14.06 -7.52 -11.69
N LYS A 459 -14.04 -7.40 -13.02
CA LYS A 459 -13.99 -6.11 -13.73
C LYS A 459 -15.24 -5.27 -13.46
N GLU A 460 -16.44 -5.85 -13.54
CA GLU A 460 -17.69 -5.16 -13.23
C GLU A 460 -17.75 -4.69 -11.78
N MET A 461 -17.31 -5.54 -10.84
CA MET A 461 -17.26 -5.20 -9.42
C MET A 461 -16.33 -4.00 -9.17
N VAL A 462 -15.13 -3.99 -9.76
CA VAL A 462 -14.19 -2.87 -9.61
C VAL A 462 -14.77 -1.59 -10.20
N LEU A 463 -15.30 -1.63 -11.43
CA LEU A 463 -15.90 -0.45 -12.07
C LEU A 463 -17.10 0.08 -11.29
N ASN A 464 -17.94 -0.80 -10.78
CA ASN A 464 -19.06 -0.41 -9.93
C ASN A 464 -18.57 0.21 -8.62
N SER A 465 -17.58 -0.38 -7.97
CA SER A 465 -17.04 0.11 -6.70
C SER A 465 -16.33 1.45 -6.85
N ILE A 466 -15.64 1.68 -7.97
CA ILE A 466 -15.11 3.02 -8.31
C ILE A 466 -16.26 4.02 -8.38
N ARG A 467 -17.32 3.71 -9.14
CA ARG A 467 -18.46 4.61 -9.34
C ARG A 467 -19.23 4.90 -8.04
N THR A 468 -19.40 3.91 -7.17
CA THR A 468 -20.26 4.02 -5.99
C THR A 468 -19.52 4.39 -4.71
N LEU A 469 -18.19 4.23 -4.63
CA LEU A 469 -17.40 4.47 -3.43
C LEU A 469 -16.28 5.49 -3.68
N LEU A 470 -15.41 5.22 -4.66
CA LEU A 470 -14.21 6.03 -4.89
C LEU A 470 -14.55 7.42 -5.45
N ILE A 471 -15.48 7.51 -6.40
CA ILE A 471 -15.92 8.81 -6.96
C ILE A 471 -16.56 9.69 -5.88
N PRO A 472 -17.56 9.22 -5.09
CA PRO A 472 -18.10 9.99 -3.97
C PRO A 472 -17.04 10.40 -2.96
N TYR A 473 -16.13 9.49 -2.60
CA TYR A 473 -15.00 9.80 -1.71
C TYR A 473 -14.18 10.98 -2.24
N VAL A 474 -13.76 10.92 -3.51
CA VAL A 474 -12.90 11.94 -4.11
C VAL A 474 -13.57 13.30 -4.14
N ILE A 475 -14.86 13.34 -4.51
CA ILE A 475 -15.60 14.60 -4.59
C ILE A 475 -15.82 15.18 -3.19
N ILE A 476 -16.29 14.38 -2.23
CA ILE A 476 -16.58 14.85 -0.87
C ILE A 476 -15.29 15.32 -0.19
N TYR A 477 -14.21 14.54 -0.29
CA TYR A 477 -12.92 14.89 0.29
C TYR A 477 -12.36 16.16 -0.34
N GLY A 478 -12.46 16.30 -1.67
CA GLY A 478 -12.09 17.54 -2.37
C GLY A 478 -12.88 18.76 -1.90
N CYS A 479 -14.20 18.62 -1.70
CA CYS A 479 -15.03 19.68 -1.13
C CYS A 479 -14.57 20.05 0.29
N LEU A 480 -14.20 19.07 1.12
CA LEU A 480 -13.65 19.33 2.45
C LEU A 480 -12.32 20.08 2.37
N ILE A 481 -11.41 19.74 1.44
CA ILE A 481 -10.14 20.45 1.25
C ILE A 481 -10.40 21.93 0.93
N VAL A 482 -11.32 22.20 0.00
CA VAL A 482 -11.70 23.56 -0.37
C VAL A 482 -12.30 24.29 0.84
N TYR A 483 -13.21 23.65 1.56
CA TYR A 483 -13.82 24.20 2.78
C TYR A 483 -12.74 24.56 3.82
N TYR A 484 -11.81 23.64 4.08
CA TYR A 484 -10.71 23.86 5.04
C TYR A 484 -9.80 25.01 4.64
N PHE A 485 -9.41 25.05 3.36
CA PHE A 485 -8.59 26.11 2.81
C PHE A 485 -9.28 27.47 2.97
N VAL A 486 -10.54 27.59 2.55
CA VAL A 486 -11.31 28.83 2.64
C VAL A 486 -11.47 29.29 4.08
N PHE A 487 -11.86 28.38 5.00
CA PHE A 487 -12.04 28.72 6.41
C PHE A 487 -10.74 29.22 7.06
N ASN A 488 -9.62 28.55 6.85
CA ASN A 488 -8.36 28.92 7.50
C ASN A 488 -7.71 30.15 6.88
N VAL A 489 -7.86 30.33 5.57
CA VAL A 489 -7.41 31.56 4.89
C VAL A 489 -8.23 32.74 5.39
N ILE A 490 -9.55 32.63 5.49
CA ILE A 490 -10.42 33.72 5.98
C ILE A 490 -10.22 34.00 7.47
N ALA A 491 -10.08 32.96 8.31
CA ALA A 491 -9.95 33.11 9.76
C ALA A 491 -8.57 33.63 10.20
N ASN A 492 -7.51 33.44 9.39
CA ASN A 492 -6.13 33.79 9.75
C ASN A 492 -5.47 34.79 8.79
N ILE A 493 -6.25 35.63 8.09
CA ILE A 493 -5.72 36.69 7.22
C ILE A 493 -4.75 37.57 8.04
N GLY A 494 -3.44 37.44 7.79
CA GLY A 494 -2.38 38.23 8.44
C GLY A 494 -1.32 37.45 9.23
N ASN A 495 -1.57 36.19 9.61
CA ASN A 495 -0.66 35.38 10.44
C ASN A 495 -0.13 34.10 9.76
N LEU A 496 -0.38 33.92 8.45
CA LEU A 496 0.00 32.71 7.73
C LEU A 496 1.44 32.82 7.19
N ASN A 497 2.29 31.84 7.51
CA ASN A 497 3.63 31.74 6.96
C ASN A 497 3.56 31.25 5.50
N PRO A 498 3.91 32.07 4.48
CA PRO A 498 3.70 31.77 3.05
C PRO A 498 4.32 30.44 2.63
N ASP A 499 5.47 30.10 3.22
CA ASP A 499 6.24 28.89 2.91
C ASP A 499 5.53 27.61 3.37
N ARG A 500 4.61 27.70 4.34
CA ARG A 500 3.87 26.56 4.90
C ARG A 500 2.45 26.42 4.35
N VAL A 501 1.89 27.47 3.75
CA VAL A 501 0.50 27.49 3.30
C VAL A 501 0.21 26.40 2.26
N LEU A 502 1.08 26.27 1.25
CA LEU A 502 0.90 25.27 0.21
C LEU A 502 0.99 23.83 0.76
N PHE A 503 1.89 23.61 1.72
CA PHE A 503 2.09 22.29 2.30
C PHE A 503 0.94 21.91 3.23
N GLU A 504 0.62 22.75 4.22
CA GLU A 504 -0.33 22.42 5.28
C GLU A 504 -1.80 22.45 4.84
N PHE A 505 -2.17 23.35 3.91
CA PHE A 505 -3.58 23.52 3.50
C PHE A 505 -3.93 22.86 2.17
N ILE A 506 -2.94 22.44 1.36
CA ILE A 506 -3.20 21.81 0.06
C ILE A 506 -2.50 20.45 -0.04
N LEU A 507 -1.16 20.40 0.07
CA LEU A 507 -0.42 19.16 -0.20
C LEU A 507 -0.71 18.09 0.85
N GLN A 508 -0.69 18.44 2.14
CA GLN A 508 -0.94 17.51 3.24
C GLN A 508 -2.37 16.96 3.23
N PRO A 509 -3.45 17.76 3.06
CA PRO A 509 -4.79 17.23 2.85
C PRO A 509 -4.91 16.29 1.63
N VAL A 510 -4.29 16.63 0.49
CA VAL A 510 -4.27 15.76 -0.69
C VAL A 510 -3.50 14.46 -0.42
N LEU A 511 -2.40 14.52 0.31
CA LEU A 511 -1.69 13.32 0.76
C LEU A 511 -2.58 12.48 1.69
N ASN A 512 -3.26 13.09 2.66
CA ASN A 512 -4.18 12.39 3.57
C ASN A 512 -5.34 11.73 2.82
N MET A 513 -5.79 12.32 1.70
CA MET A 513 -6.78 11.74 0.79
C MET A 513 -6.27 10.47 0.10
N ILE A 514 -5.02 10.46 -0.34
CA ILE A 514 -4.45 9.30 -1.04
C ILE A 514 -4.06 8.21 -0.04
N LEU A 515 -3.53 8.61 1.11
CA LEU A 515 -2.98 7.71 2.11
C LEU A 515 -4.05 7.19 3.09
N VAL A 516 -5.20 7.87 3.19
CA VAL A 516 -6.25 7.60 4.18
C VAL A 516 -5.68 7.61 5.61
N THR A 517 -4.85 8.62 5.89
CA THR A 517 -4.14 8.75 7.17
C THR A 517 -4.82 9.79 8.06
N ASN A 518 -5.48 9.33 9.12
CA ASN A 518 -6.10 10.18 10.14
C ASN A 518 -5.05 10.70 11.17
N GLN A 519 -3.78 10.29 11.05
CA GLN A 519 -2.74 10.48 12.06
C GLN A 519 -1.82 11.67 11.81
N VAL A 520 -1.90 12.33 10.66
CA VAL A 520 -1.16 13.58 10.44
C VAL A 520 -1.92 14.63 11.21
N GLY A 521 -1.47 14.88 12.45
CA GLY A 521 -2.06 15.87 13.34
C GLY A 521 -2.34 17.17 12.59
N GLY A 522 -3.55 17.70 12.79
CA GLY A 522 -4.02 18.89 12.13
C GLY A 522 -5.55 18.89 12.01
N PHE A 523 -6.12 20.10 12.00
CA PHE A 523 -7.56 20.34 11.95
C PHE A 523 -8.28 19.57 10.81
N PHE A 524 -7.61 19.35 9.68
CA PHE A 524 -8.20 18.65 8.54
C PHE A 524 -8.44 17.14 8.79
N GLY A 525 -7.52 16.49 9.51
CA GLY A 525 -7.59 15.06 9.79
C GLY A 525 -8.81 14.66 10.63
N SER A 526 -9.31 15.56 11.49
CA SER A 526 -10.48 15.32 12.34
C SER A 526 -11.82 15.50 11.63
N GLN A 527 -11.88 16.31 10.56
CA GLN A 527 -13.11 16.59 9.82
C GLN A 527 -13.44 15.52 8.79
N ALA A 528 -12.42 14.88 8.22
CA ALA A 528 -12.57 13.87 7.17
C ALA A 528 -12.61 12.42 7.69
N ILE A 529 -12.58 12.21 9.03
CA ILE A 529 -12.40 10.87 9.65
C ILE A 529 -13.34 9.85 9.01
N PRO A 530 -14.67 10.01 8.94
CA PRO A 530 -15.55 8.91 8.52
C PRO A 530 -15.34 8.43 7.07
N LEU A 531 -14.66 9.21 6.23
CA LEU A 531 -14.44 8.88 4.83
C LEU A 531 -13.50 7.68 4.62
N TRP A 532 -12.67 7.32 5.60
CA TRP A 532 -11.81 6.12 5.52
C TRP A 532 -12.64 4.85 5.25
N PHE A 533 -13.87 4.81 5.76
CA PHE A 533 -14.77 3.68 5.63
C PHE A 533 -15.12 3.37 4.16
N LEU A 534 -15.20 4.39 3.30
CA LEU A 534 -15.52 4.21 1.87
C LEU A 534 -14.39 3.54 1.11
N ILE A 535 -13.16 3.91 1.43
CA ILE A 535 -11.99 3.30 0.84
C ILE A 535 -11.80 1.88 1.40
N ALA A 536 -12.00 1.67 2.70
CA ALA A 536 -11.98 0.33 3.29
C ALA A 536 -13.05 -0.58 2.66
N LEU A 537 -14.25 -0.07 2.34
CA LEU A 537 -15.27 -0.81 1.59
C LEU A 537 -14.90 -1.10 0.13
N PHE A 538 -14.12 -0.23 -0.50
CA PHE A 538 -13.59 -0.49 -1.84
C PHE A 538 -12.58 -1.64 -1.79
N GLU A 539 -11.61 -1.57 -0.87
CA GLU A 539 -10.57 -2.58 -0.70
C GLU A 539 -11.15 -3.93 -0.25
N ILE A 540 -12.07 -3.96 0.72
CA ILE A 540 -12.65 -5.22 1.22
C ILE A 540 -13.39 -5.98 0.12
N ARG A 541 -13.97 -5.30 -0.88
CA ARG A 541 -14.60 -5.95 -2.04
C ARG A 541 -13.57 -6.58 -2.98
N ILE A 542 -12.41 -5.93 -3.16
CA ILE A 542 -11.28 -6.50 -3.89
C ILE A 542 -10.75 -7.74 -3.16
N VAL A 543 -10.50 -7.61 -1.86
CA VAL A 543 -10.06 -8.73 -1.00
C VAL A 543 -11.06 -9.88 -1.08
N HIS A 544 -12.36 -9.60 -0.94
CA HIS A 544 -13.42 -10.59 -1.01
C HIS A 544 -13.44 -11.34 -2.34
N HIS A 545 -13.48 -10.63 -3.47
CA HIS A 545 -13.51 -11.28 -4.77
C HIS A 545 -12.22 -12.03 -5.08
N GLY A 546 -11.06 -11.53 -4.61
CA GLY A 546 -9.79 -12.23 -4.66
C GLY A 546 -9.83 -13.54 -3.88
N CYS A 547 -10.24 -13.49 -2.61
CA CYS A 547 -10.41 -14.67 -1.77
C CYS A 547 -11.40 -15.69 -2.36
N ILE A 548 -12.53 -15.23 -2.88
CA ILE A 548 -13.56 -16.07 -3.52
C ILE A 548 -13.01 -16.76 -4.77
N ALA A 549 -12.22 -16.05 -5.58
CA ALA A 549 -11.58 -16.62 -6.75
C ALA A 549 -10.60 -17.74 -6.36
N LEU A 550 -9.81 -17.54 -5.29
CA LEU A 550 -8.86 -18.54 -4.78
C LEU A 550 -9.55 -19.82 -4.32
N ILE A 551 -10.69 -19.71 -3.63
CA ILE A 551 -11.44 -20.86 -3.11
C ILE A 551 -12.44 -21.45 -4.12
N LYS A 552 -12.34 -21.08 -5.41
CA LYS A 552 -13.21 -21.54 -6.50
C LYS A 552 -14.70 -21.36 -6.20
N ARG A 553 -15.06 -20.26 -5.53
CA ARG A 553 -16.44 -19.93 -5.14
C ARG A 553 -17.14 -20.98 -4.25
N LYS A 554 -16.40 -21.93 -3.67
CA LYS A 554 -16.96 -22.97 -2.80
C LYS A 554 -17.22 -22.40 -1.41
N LEU A 555 -18.50 -22.37 -1.01
CA LEU A 555 -18.95 -21.77 0.24
C LEU A 555 -18.30 -22.40 1.49
N SER A 556 -17.91 -23.68 1.43
CA SER A 556 -17.25 -24.41 2.52
C SER A 556 -15.87 -23.87 2.90
N PHE A 557 -15.21 -23.12 2.01
CA PHE A 557 -13.84 -22.62 2.23
C PHE A 557 -13.80 -21.14 2.67
N TYR A 558 -14.93 -20.49 2.90
CA TYR A 558 -14.95 -19.13 3.43
C TYR A 558 -14.27 -18.98 4.81
N PRO A 559 -14.40 -19.93 5.76
CA PRO A 559 -13.64 -19.87 7.01
C PRO A 559 -12.13 -19.79 6.79
N LEU A 560 -11.60 -20.49 5.78
CA LEU A 560 -10.19 -20.41 5.41
C LEU A 560 -9.81 -19.01 4.92
N SER A 561 -10.68 -18.35 4.14
CA SER A 561 -10.44 -16.96 3.70
C SER A 561 -10.42 -15.96 4.87
N ILE A 562 -11.25 -16.20 5.89
CA ILE A 562 -11.27 -15.39 7.12
C ILE A 562 -9.98 -15.59 7.90
N ILE A 563 -9.53 -16.84 8.08
CA ILE A 563 -8.27 -17.17 8.76
C ILE A 563 -7.08 -16.51 8.06
N ILE A 564 -7.03 -16.56 6.72
CA ILE A 564 -5.96 -15.92 5.94
C ILE A 564 -5.97 -14.41 6.15
N ALA A 565 -7.13 -13.75 6.04
CA ALA A 565 -7.23 -12.29 6.23
C ALA A 565 -6.82 -11.86 7.65
N VAL A 566 -7.28 -12.57 8.68
CA VAL A 566 -6.92 -12.31 10.08
C VAL A 566 -5.44 -12.59 10.33
N GLY A 567 -4.89 -13.66 9.74
CA GLY A 567 -3.46 -13.99 9.83
C GLY A 567 -2.57 -12.92 9.17
N VAL A 568 -2.99 -12.39 8.02
CA VAL A 568 -2.31 -11.26 7.36
C VAL A 568 -2.37 -10.02 8.25
N PHE A 569 -3.54 -9.66 8.77
CA PHE A 569 -3.68 -8.53 9.70
C PHE A 569 -2.80 -8.70 10.95
N TRP A 570 -2.83 -9.87 11.57
CA TRP A 570 -2.05 -10.17 12.78
C TRP A 570 -0.53 -10.13 12.53
N GLY A 571 -0.08 -10.65 11.40
CA GLY A 571 1.31 -10.56 10.97
C GLY A 571 1.78 -9.12 10.76
N LEU A 572 0.94 -8.29 10.13
CA LEU A 572 1.21 -6.86 9.97
C LEU A 572 1.22 -6.12 11.31
N PHE A 573 0.29 -6.43 12.22
CA PHE A 573 0.18 -5.82 13.54
C PHE A 573 1.40 -6.12 14.43
N ARG A 574 1.88 -7.38 14.45
CA ARG A 574 3.02 -7.81 15.29
C ARG A 574 4.37 -7.26 14.86
N LEU A 575 4.51 -6.78 13.62
CA LEU A 575 5.77 -6.25 13.08
C LEU A 575 6.19 -4.88 13.65
N SER A 576 5.47 -4.31 14.62
CA SER A 576 5.67 -2.92 15.05
C SER A 576 5.51 -1.92 13.89
N ILE A 577 4.76 -2.30 12.84
CA ILE A 577 4.21 -1.42 11.79
C ILE A 577 3.04 -0.60 12.39
N VAL A 578 3.02 -0.43 13.72
CA VAL A 578 1.94 0.19 14.51
C VAL A 578 1.81 1.70 14.23
N LEU A 579 2.87 2.33 13.71
CA LEU A 579 2.83 3.71 13.21
C LEU A 579 2.54 3.80 11.69
N ILE A 580 2.35 2.67 11.02
CA ILE A 580 2.33 2.59 9.56
C ILE A 580 1.00 2.00 9.10
N ARG A 581 0.14 2.88 8.61
CA ARG A 581 -1.08 2.47 7.90
C ARG A 581 -0.76 1.94 6.52
N LEU A 582 -1.42 0.84 6.16
CA LEU A 582 -1.39 0.37 4.79
C LEU A 582 -2.08 1.38 3.87
N PRO A 583 -1.65 1.47 2.61
CA PRO A 583 -2.34 2.24 1.58
C PRO A 583 -3.85 2.01 1.59
N PHE A 584 -4.63 3.05 1.34
CA PHE A 584 -6.07 2.91 1.07
C PHE A 584 -6.83 2.12 2.17
N ALA A 585 -6.44 2.26 3.45
CA ALA A 585 -7.09 1.56 4.57
C ALA A 585 -7.18 0.02 4.39
N LEU A 586 -6.22 -0.58 3.67
CA LEU A 586 -6.19 -2.03 3.40
C LEU A 586 -6.03 -2.85 4.70
N ASP A 587 -5.35 -2.31 5.70
CA ASP A 587 -5.28 -2.85 7.05
C ASP A 587 -6.68 -2.95 7.71
N CYS A 588 -7.49 -1.88 7.59
CA CYS A 588 -8.88 -1.89 8.05
C CYS A 588 -9.71 -2.91 7.28
N ALA A 589 -9.49 -3.06 5.98
CA ALA A 589 -10.18 -4.05 5.15
C ALA A 589 -9.88 -5.48 5.62
N PHE A 590 -8.64 -5.82 5.95
CA PHE A 590 -8.30 -7.14 6.50
C PHE A 590 -8.87 -7.35 7.90
N LEU A 591 -8.79 -6.35 8.79
CA LEU A 591 -9.37 -6.42 10.14
C LEU A 591 -10.89 -6.67 10.12
N THR A 592 -11.59 -6.05 9.17
CA THR A 592 -13.06 -6.08 9.08
C THR A 592 -13.61 -7.10 8.09
N TYR A 593 -12.75 -7.75 7.30
CA TYR A 593 -13.10 -8.85 6.40
C TYR A 593 -14.00 -9.93 7.03
N PRO A 594 -13.77 -10.38 8.29
CA PRO A 594 -14.64 -11.37 8.92
C PRO A 594 -16.11 -10.95 8.98
N PHE A 595 -16.40 -9.67 9.22
CA PHE A 595 -17.77 -9.16 9.29
C PHE A 595 -18.43 -9.13 7.92
N PHE A 596 -17.70 -8.64 6.90
CA PHE A 596 -18.19 -8.60 5.52
C PHE A 596 -18.44 -10.01 4.98
N ALA A 597 -17.48 -10.93 5.17
CA ALA A 597 -17.62 -12.32 4.76
C ALA A 597 -18.80 -13.01 5.45
N LEU A 598 -19.02 -12.74 6.76
CA LEU A 598 -20.17 -13.27 7.49
C LEU A 598 -21.50 -12.77 6.91
N GLY A 599 -21.63 -11.47 6.64
CA GLY A 599 -22.83 -10.91 6.02
C GLY A 599 -23.14 -11.55 4.68
N PHE A 600 -22.11 -11.75 3.85
CA PHE A 600 -22.24 -12.46 2.58
C PHE A 600 -22.72 -13.90 2.75
N ILE A 601 -22.14 -14.66 3.69
CA ILE A 601 -22.55 -16.05 3.98
C ILE A 601 -24.00 -16.10 4.46
N VAL A 602 -24.41 -15.18 5.33
CA VAL A 602 -25.79 -15.06 5.84
C VAL A 602 -26.79 -14.89 4.69
N ARG A 603 -26.45 -14.08 3.68
CA ARG A 603 -27.26 -13.92 2.46
C ARG A 603 -27.31 -15.20 1.64
N GLN A 604 -26.16 -15.80 1.33
CA GLN A 604 -26.09 -16.98 0.47
C GLN A 604 -26.78 -18.21 1.09
N LYS A 605 -26.67 -18.40 2.41
CA LYS A 605 -27.32 -19.49 3.14
C LYS A 605 -28.77 -19.18 3.53
N LYS A 606 -29.32 -18.04 3.13
CA LYS A 606 -30.70 -17.62 3.45
C LYS A 606 -31.01 -17.69 4.94
N VAL A 607 -30.04 -17.36 5.79
CA VAL A 607 -30.16 -17.50 7.26
C VAL A 607 -31.29 -16.65 7.81
N ILE A 608 -31.52 -15.46 7.24
CA ILE A 608 -32.62 -14.57 7.65
C ILE A 608 -34.00 -15.18 7.34
N GLU A 609 -34.14 -15.89 6.21
CA GLU A 609 -35.38 -16.61 5.86
C GLU A 609 -35.64 -17.75 6.85
N LEU A 610 -34.59 -18.51 7.19
CA LEU A 610 -34.64 -19.58 8.19
C LEU A 610 -35.01 -19.05 9.58
N ILE A 611 -34.40 -17.95 10.02
CA ILE A 611 -34.73 -17.30 11.29
C ILE A 611 -36.21 -16.91 11.28
N ASN A 612 -36.69 -16.21 10.24
CA ASN A 612 -38.09 -15.81 10.16
C ASN A 612 -39.07 -17.00 10.15
N TYR A 613 -38.69 -18.12 9.54
CA TYR A 613 -39.50 -19.34 9.51
C TYR A 613 -39.65 -19.95 10.92
N TYR A 614 -38.55 -20.25 11.60
CA TYR A 614 -38.57 -20.88 12.93
C TYR A 614 -39.08 -19.94 14.03
N ASP A 615 -38.74 -18.66 13.96
CA ASP A 615 -39.03 -17.64 14.96
C ASP A 615 -40.46 -17.07 14.84
N SER A 616 -41.18 -17.37 13.75
CA SER A 616 -42.62 -17.05 13.61
C SER A 616 -43.48 -17.65 14.75
N LYS A 617 -42.95 -18.65 15.47
CA LYS A 617 -43.57 -19.30 16.62
C LYS A 617 -43.25 -18.65 17.98
N SER A 618 -42.34 -17.66 18.08
CA SER A 618 -41.95 -17.04 19.37
C SER A 618 -41.43 -15.59 19.26
N ALA A 619 -42.33 -14.60 19.16
CA ALA A 619 -41.96 -13.17 19.09
C ALA A 619 -41.08 -12.66 20.26
N ALA A 620 -41.10 -13.35 21.41
CA ALA A 620 -40.27 -13.03 22.58
C ALA A 620 -38.76 -13.15 22.31
N LEU A 621 -38.31 -14.07 21.43
CA LEU A 621 -36.88 -14.25 21.14
C LEU A 621 -36.27 -13.04 20.42
N ARG A 622 -37.06 -12.31 19.62
CA ARG A 622 -36.64 -11.07 18.94
C ARG A 622 -36.38 -9.89 19.87
N ILE A 623 -36.76 -10.01 21.14
CA ILE A 623 -36.55 -9.00 22.17
C ILE A 623 -35.50 -9.50 23.17
N ILE A 624 -35.61 -10.76 23.62
CA ILE A 624 -34.70 -11.34 24.60
C ILE A 624 -33.27 -11.47 24.06
N LEU A 625 -33.10 -11.99 22.83
CA LEU A 625 -31.76 -12.22 22.26
C LEU A 625 -30.97 -10.92 22.06
N PRO A 626 -31.55 -9.82 21.54
CA PRO A 626 -30.87 -8.53 21.51
C PRO A 626 -30.51 -7.97 22.88
N ILE A 627 -31.37 -8.12 23.89
CA ILE A 627 -31.08 -7.63 25.25
C ILE A 627 -29.85 -8.36 25.81
N VAL A 628 -29.83 -9.69 25.70
CA VAL A 628 -28.70 -10.51 26.13
C VAL A 628 -27.45 -10.18 25.31
N GLY A 629 -27.57 -10.05 23.99
CA GLY A 629 -26.44 -9.73 23.11
C GLY A 629 -25.85 -8.33 23.37
N PHE A 630 -26.67 -7.32 23.62
CA PHE A 630 -26.19 -6.00 24.03
C PHE A 630 -25.57 -6.01 25.43
N ALA A 631 -26.12 -6.75 26.38
CA ALA A 631 -25.51 -6.92 27.70
C ALA A 631 -24.11 -7.58 27.59
N LEU A 632 -23.97 -8.64 26.78
CA LEU A 632 -22.69 -9.27 26.50
C LEU A 632 -21.72 -8.30 25.80
N THR A 633 -22.21 -7.53 24.83
CA THR A 633 -21.41 -6.51 24.14
C THR A 633 -20.89 -5.47 25.12
N ALA A 634 -21.71 -4.99 26.05
CA ALA A 634 -21.34 -4.03 27.09
C ALA A 634 -20.27 -4.59 28.02
N VAL A 635 -20.44 -5.83 28.51
CA VAL A 635 -19.45 -6.47 29.40
C VAL A 635 -18.12 -6.67 28.67
N VAL A 636 -18.13 -7.25 27.47
CA VAL A 636 -16.90 -7.55 26.73
C VAL A 636 -16.17 -6.28 26.30
N SER A 637 -16.90 -5.24 25.84
CA SER A 637 -16.28 -3.96 25.44
C SER A 637 -15.76 -3.15 26.63
N ALA A 638 -16.40 -3.23 27.81
CA ALA A 638 -15.90 -2.61 29.03
C ALA A 638 -14.54 -3.20 29.44
N ILE A 639 -14.36 -4.52 29.29
CA ILE A 639 -13.09 -5.20 29.59
C ILE A 639 -12.06 -4.95 28.48
N ASN A 640 -12.46 -5.03 27.21
CA ASN A 640 -11.54 -4.90 26.08
C ASN A 640 -11.00 -3.47 25.90
N GLY A 641 -11.76 -2.45 26.34
CA GLY A 641 -11.39 -1.05 26.20
C GLY A 641 -11.81 -0.46 24.85
N LEU A 642 -11.22 0.69 24.50
CA LEU A 642 -11.58 1.43 23.29
C LEU A 642 -11.18 0.65 22.03
N ASN A 643 -12.15 0.46 21.15
CA ASN A 643 -11.95 -0.07 19.82
C ASN A 643 -12.12 1.07 18.81
N ASP A 644 -11.13 1.30 17.98
CA ASP A 644 -11.19 2.27 16.89
C ASP A 644 -10.49 1.72 15.65
N ILE A 645 -11.29 1.14 14.75
CA ILE A 645 -10.84 0.57 13.48
C ILE A 645 -10.12 1.63 12.64
N SER A 646 -10.59 2.88 12.71
CA SER A 646 -10.01 4.01 11.98
C SER A 646 -8.65 4.43 12.50
N TRP A 647 -8.28 3.98 13.71
CA TRP A 647 -6.96 4.11 14.34
C TRP A 647 -6.18 2.77 14.41
N GLY A 648 -6.75 1.67 13.90
CA GLY A 648 -6.15 0.34 13.96
C GLY A 648 -6.14 -0.24 15.38
N VAL A 649 -6.93 0.36 16.28
CA VAL A 649 -7.05 0.01 17.69
C VAL A 649 -8.22 -0.95 17.85
N PHE A 650 -8.01 -2.08 18.52
CA PHE A 650 -9.05 -3.10 18.75
C PHE A 650 -9.13 -3.51 20.22
N GLY A 651 -8.72 -2.61 21.13
CA GLY A 651 -8.64 -2.87 22.55
C GLY A 651 -7.49 -3.79 22.95
N LEU A 652 -7.61 -4.42 24.11
CA LEU A 652 -6.58 -5.31 24.69
C LEU A 652 -6.36 -6.58 23.86
N ASN A 653 -7.44 -7.17 23.34
CA ASN A 653 -7.40 -8.49 22.70
C ASN A 653 -8.28 -8.54 21.45
N LEU A 654 -7.67 -8.89 20.30
CA LEU A 654 -8.39 -9.04 19.03
C LEU A 654 -9.57 -10.03 19.08
N PRO A 655 -9.50 -11.18 19.80
CA PRO A 655 -10.67 -12.05 19.96
C PRO A 655 -11.84 -11.37 20.69
N MET A 656 -11.57 -10.55 21.72
CA MET A 656 -12.61 -9.84 22.47
C MET A 656 -13.28 -8.76 21.62
N PHE A 657 -12.50 -8.10 20.74
CA PHE A 657 -13.05 -7.22 19.70
C PHE A 657 -14.05 -7.97 18.81
N TYR A 658 -13.67 -9.14 18.27
CA TYR A 658 -14.59 -9.91 17.42
C TYR A 658 -15.83 -10.40 18.16
N PHE A 659 -15.70 -10.90 19.40
CA PHE A 659 -16.85 -11.34 20.19
C PHE A 659 -17.84 -10.21 20.46
N SER A 660 -17.35 -9.06 20.96
CA SER A 660 -18.21 -7.90 21.21
C SER A 660 -18.89 -7.40 19.93
N ALA A 661 -18.17 -7.34 18.81
CA ALA A 661 -18.73 -6.97 17.51
C ALA A 661 -19.83 -7.95 17.04
N PHE A 662 -19.60 -9.26 17.12
CA PHE A 662 -20.59 -10.25 16.68
C PHE A 662 -21.86 -10.23 17.51
N PHE A 663 -21.77 -10.10 18.84
CA PHE A 663 -22.95 -9.98 19.70
C PHE A 663 -23.75 -8.70 19.40
N GLY A 664 -23.08 -7.57 19.20
CA GLY A 664 -23.74 -6.31 18.87
C GLY A 664 -24.39 -6.34 17.48
N ILE A 665 -23.70 -6.89 16.47
CA ILE A 665 -24.26 -7.08 15.11
C ILE A 665 -25.52 -7.95 15.18
N ALA A 666 -25.44 -9.11 15.86
CA ALA A 666 -26.57 -10.00 15.99
C ALA A 666 -27.76 -9.29 16.65
N SER A 667 -27.51 -8.55 17.73
CA SER A 667 -28.55 -7.80 18.45
C SER A 667 -29.28 -6.79 17.56
N VAL A 668 -28.52 -6.01 16.78
CA VAL A 668 -29.11 -5.05 15.83
C VAL A 668 -29.90 -5.78 14.74
N VAL A 669 -29.37 -6.88 14.18
CA VAL A 669 -30.08 -7.65 13.16
C VAL A 669 -31.41 -8.18 13.70
N PHE A 670 -31.43 -8.82 14.87
CA PHE A 670 -32.65 -9.37 15.48
C PHE A 670 -33.70 -8.30 15.76
N ILE A 671 -33.32 -7.13 16.31
CA ILE A 671 -34.24 -6.00 16.49
C ILE A 671 -34.75 -5.50 15.14
N SER A 672 -33.88 -5.40 14.14
CA SER A 672 -34.26 -4.91 12.81
C SER A 672 -35.27 -5.83 12.11
N LEU A 673 -35.32 -7.11 12.45
CA LEU A 673 -36.34 -8.04 11.93
C LEU A 673 -37.75 -7.77 12.50
N LEU A 674 -37.90 -6.94 13.54
CA LEU A 674 -39.20 -6.44 13.99
C LEU A 674 -39.76 -5.39 13.03
N TYR A 675 -38.91 -4.75 12.24
CA TYR A 675 -39.30 -3.71 11.30
C TYR A 675 -39.92 -4.32 10.03
N LYS A 676 -41.26 -4.33 10.00
CA LYS A 676 -42.05 -4.93 8.91
C LYS A 676 -42.77 -3.92 8.01
N LYS A 677 -42.86 -2.66 8.43
CA LYS A 677 -43.57 -1.58 7.72
C LYS A 677 -42.58 -0.55 7.21
N GLU A 678 -42.62 -0.25 5.91
CA GLU A 678 -41.79 0.80 5.32
C GLU A 678 -42.17 2.18 5.89
N MET A 679 -41.15 2.92 6.34
CA MET A 679 -41.26 4.32 6.76
C MET A 679 -40.37 5.17 5.85
N PRO A 680 -40.92 6.22 5.21
CA PRO A 680 -40.19 7.14 4.33
C PRO A 680 -38.91 7.71 4.93
N GLU A 681 -38.95 8.09 6.20
CA GLU A 681 -37.88 8.81 6.89
C GLU A 681 -36.69 7.88 7.13
N ILE A 682 -36.94 6.66 7.63
CA ILE A 682 -35.92 5.62 7.85
C ILE A 682 -35.27 5.23 6.54
N THR A 683 -36.09 5.12 5.48
CA THR A 683 -35.63 4.86 4.12
C THR A 683 -34.66 5.94 3.64
N LEU A 684 -35.04 7.21 3.79
CA LEU A 684 -34.26 8.35 3.36
C LEU A 684 -32.93 8.45 4.13
N VAL A 685 -32.96 8.25 5.45
CA VAL A 685 -31.76 8.24 6.31
C VAL A 685 -30.84 7.06 5.97
N SER A 686 -31.38 5.86 5.76
CA SER A 686 -30.61 4.69 5.31
C SER A 686 -29.88 4.99 3.99
N MET A 687 -30.61 5.54 3.01
CA MET A 687 -30.08 5.87 1.69
C MET A 687 -29.01 6.97 1.76
N GLY A 688 -29.16 7.93 2.66
CA GLY A 688 -28.26 9.07 2.83
C GLY A 688 -27.15 8.91 3.87
N SER A 689 -27.08 7.76 4.56
CA SER A 689 -26.15 7.49 5.67
C SER A 689 -24.70 7.89 5.40
N LEU A 690 -24.20 7.62 4.19
CA LEU A 690 -22.85 7.99 3.75
C LEU A 690 -22.61 9.50 3.70
N LEU A 691 -23.57 10.27 3.17
CA LEU A 691 -23.50 11.72 3.14
C LEU A 691 -23.59 12.28 4.56
N ILE A 692 -24.48 11.74 5.39
CA ILE A 692 -24.66 12.17 6.78
C ILE A 692 -23.37 12.01 7.58
N MET A 693 -22.71 10.86 7.47
CA MET A 693 -21.42 10.63 8.13
C MET A 693 -20.35 11.64 7.68
N SER A 694 -20.37 12.09 6.42
CA SER A 694 -19.33 12.96 5.87
C SER A 694 -19.44 14.43 6.29
N TYR A 695 -20.65 14.96 6.55
CA TYR A 695 -20.82 16.36 6.97
C TYR A 695 -20.97 16.52 8.49
N TYR A 696 -21.28 15.45 9.22
CA TYR A 696 -21.54 15.49 10.67
C TYR A 696 -20.38 16.12 11.46
N PHE A 697 -19.13 15.68 11.23
CA PHE A 697 -17.96 16.20 11.95
C PHE A 697 -17.69 17.70 11.67
N PRO A 698 -17.66 18.15 10.40
CA PRO A 698 -17.61 19.57 10.07
C PRO A 698 -18.68 20.40 10.76
N ALA A 699 -19.92 19.91 10.76
CA ALA A 699 -21.05 20.63 11.35
C ALA A 699 -20.95 20.68 12.88
N LEU A 700 -20.54 19.58 13.53
CA LEU A 700 -20.33 19.52 14.98
C LEU A 700 -19.24 20.49 15.41
N TYR A 701 -18.12 20.53 14.68
CA TYR A 701 -17.03 21.45 14.97
C TYR A 701 -17.46 22.92 14.87
N TYR A 702 -18.18 23.30 13.82
CA TYR A 702 -18.68 24.67 13.68
C TYR A 702 -19.59 25.05 14.84
N THR A 703 -20.45 24.11 15.25
CA THR A 703 -21.36 24.36 16.37
C THR A 703 -20.59 24.56 17.68
N ILE A 704 -19.55 23.77 17.94
CA ILE A 704 -18.67 23.98 19.11
C ILE A 704 -18.03 25.36 19.05
N HIS A 705 -17.47 25.77 17.90
CA HIS A 705 -16.84 27.09 17.73
C HIS A 705 -17.79 28.26 17.95
N VAL A 706 -19.02 28.16 17.47
CA VAL A 706 -20.05 29.18 17.70
C VAL A 706 -20.38 29.26 19.20
N PHE A 707 -20.58 28.13 19.87
CA PHE A 707 -20.88 28.11 21.31
C PHE A 707 -19.72 28.67 22.14
N ASP A 708 -18.49 28.31 21.80
CA ASP A 708 -17.28 28.85 22.43
C ASP A 708 -17.19 30.37 22.23
N SER A 709 -17.47 30.87 21.01
CA SER A 709 -17.48 32.31 20.72
C SER A 709 -18.57 33.08 21.49
N LEU A 710 -19.67 32.41 21.84
CA LEU A 710 -20.78 32.94 22.63
C LEU A 710 -20.60 32.73 24.13
N ASN A 711 -19.49 32.11 24.58
CA ASN A 711 -19.24 31.69 25.97
C ASN A 711 -20.38 30.81 26.56
N ILE A 712 -21.06 30.02 25.73
CA ILE A 712 -22.11 29.09 26.16
C ILE A 712 -21.47 27.73 26.44
N TYR A 713 -21.64 27.21 27.66
CA TYR A 713 -21.11 25.90 28.03
C TYR A 713 -21.69 24.79 27.14
N PHE A 714 -20.81 24.08 26.43
CA PHE A 714 -21.17 22.99 25.52
C PHE A 714 -21.33 21.64 26.25
N GLY A 715 -22.31 21.56 27.14
CA GLY A 715 -22.61 20.36 27.92
C GLY A 715 -23.23 19.21 27.10
N LEU A 716 -23.33 18.03 27.73
CA LEU A 716 -23.90 16.81 27.12
C LEU A 716 -25.30 17.02 26.53
N PHE A 717 -26.16 17.78 27.22
CA PHE A 717 -27.51 18.08 26.75
C PHE A 717 -27.51 18.89 25.43
N ALA A 718 -26.65 19.91 25.33
CA ALA A 718 -26.50 20.68 24.10
C ALA A 718 -26.00 19.80 22.93
N GLN A 719 -25.04 18.90 23.20
CA GLN A 719 -24.54 17.93 22.22
C GLN A 719 -25.63 17.00 21.70
N ILE A 720 -26.54 16.53 22.58
CA ILE A 720 -27.69 15.71 22.20
C ILE A 720 -28.66 16.50 21.33
N CYS A 721 -29.04 17.71 21.76
CA CYS A 721 -29.96 18.56 21.01
C CYS A 721 -29.42 18.88 19.60
N ILE A 722 -28.12 19.18 19.48
CA ILE A 722 -27.47 19.48 18.19
C ILE A 722 -27.37 18.25 17.31
N SER A 723 -27.02 17.09 17.87
CA SER A 723 -26.96 15.83 17.11
C SER A 723 -28.33 15.46 16.54
N VAL A 724 -29.38 15.63 17.35
CA VAL A 724 -30.78 15.43 16.94
C VAL A 724 -31.18 16.46 15.88
N LEU A 725 -30.83 17.74 16.05
CA LEU A 725 -31.08 18.79 15.05
C LEU A 725 -30.39 18.48 13.72
N MET A 726 -29.13 18.04 13.72
CA MET A 726 -28.39 17.66 12.51
C MET A 726 -29.01 16.47 11.79
N LEU A 727 -29.59 15.53 12.55
CA LEU A 727 -30.36 14.41 12.02
C LEU A 727 -31.69 14.87 11.41
N PHE A 728 -32.37 15.86 12.00
CA PHE A 728 -33.59 16.45 11.44
C PHE A 728 -33.35 17.33 10.21
N LEU A 729 -32.18 17.97 10.11
CA LEU A 729 -31.77 18.76 8.92
C LEU A 729 -31.23 17.87 7.79
N SER A 730 -30.82 16.64 8.12
CA SER A 730 -30.27 15.67 7.17
C SER A 730 -31.19 15.35 5.97
N PRO A 731 -32.52 15.15 6.13
CA PRO A 731 -33.43 14.86 5.03
C PRO A 731 -33.46 15.97 3.98
N ALA A 732 -33.49 17.24 4.41
CA ALA A 732 -33.53 18.39 3.51
C ALA A 732 -32.22 18.53 2.71
N LEU A 733 -31.07 18.39 3.39
CA LEU A 733 -29.76 18.36 2.75
C LEU A 733 -29.63 17.18 1.77
N LEU A 734 -30.09 16.00 2.18
CA LEU A 734 -30.11 14.81 1.33
C LEU A 734 -30.96 15.03 0.08
N LEU A 735 -32.18 15.57 0.21
CA LEU A 735 -33.05 15.89 -0.92
C LEU A 735 -32.38 16.90 -1.88
N PHE A 736 -31.68 17.91 -1.35
CA PHE A 736 -30.88 18.83 -2.14
C PHE A 736 -29.73 18.12 -2.90
N PHE A 737 -28.93 17.32 -2.21
CA PHE A 737 -27.84 16.56 -2.84
C PHE A 737 -28.34 15.50 -3.83
N PHE A 738 -29.46 14.83 -3.54
CA PHE A 738 -30.10 13.91 -4.48
C PHE A 738 -30.55 14.64 -5.75
N ARG A 739 -31.10 15.85 -5.62
CA ARG A 739 -31.60 16.64 -6.76
C ARG A 739 -30.47 17.19 -7.63
N TYR A 740 -29.41 17.73 -7.04
CA TYR A 740 -28.40 18.50 -7.78
C TYR A 740 -27.06 17.76 -7.95
N PHE A 741 -26.73 16.81 -7.07
CA PHE A 741 -25.45 16.08 -7.07
C PHE A 741 -25.65 14.55 -7.03
N PRO A 742 -26.36 13.98 -8.01
CA PRO A 742 -26.75 12.56 -8.04
C PRO A 742 -25.57 11.57 -8.07
N VAL A 743 -24.38 12.05 -8.43
CA VAL A 743 -23.14 11.29 -8.45
C VAL A 743 -22.67 10.94 -7.04
N LEU A 744 -22.96 11.79 -6.05
CA LEU A 744 -22.55 11.61 -4.65
C LEU A 744 -23.33 10.51 -3.93
N THR A 745 -24.44 10.05 -4.52
CA THR A 745 -25.36 9.09 -3.89
C THR A 745 -25.46 7.75 -4.65
N GLY A 746 -24.60 7.54 -5.64
CA GLY A 746 -24.46 6.26 -6.34
C GLY A 746 -25.14 6.15 -7.73
N GLY A 747 -25.59 7.26 -8.33
CA GLY A 747 -25.90 7.34 -9.78
C GLY A 747 -27.39 7.39 -10.20
N LYS A 748 -27.63 7.96 -11.40
CA LYS A 748 -28.93 8.33 -12.03
C LYS A 748 -30.08 7.28 -12.00
N ASN A 749 -29.83 5.97 -12.13
CA ASN A 749 -30.92 4.97 -12.21
C ASN A 749 -31.60 4.72 -10.85
N ARG A 750 -30.88 4.95 -9.75
CA ARG A 750 -31.46 4.93 -8.40
C ARG A 750 -32.39 6.14 -8.21
N LEU A 751 -32.08 7.27 -8.87
CA LEU A 751 -32.80 8.54 -8.78
C LEU A 751 -34.09 8.61 -9.56
N LEU A 752 -34.20 7.96 -10.73
CA LEU A 752 -35.47 7.88 -11.47
C LEU A 752 -36.53 7.12 -10.65
N LYS A 753 -36.12 6.00 -10.03
CA LYS A 753 -36.95 5.22 -9.08
C LYS A 753 -37.21 5.97 -7.76
N GLN A 754 -36.23 6.73 -7.26
CA GLN A 754 -36.40 7.61 -6.09
C GLN A 754 -37.32 8.80 -6.38
N ARG A 755 -37.36 9.33 -7.61
CA ARG A 755 -38.27 10.41 -8.02
C ARG A 755 -39.71 9.94 -7.95
N GLU A 756 -40.01 8.73 -8.43
CA GLU A 756 -41.35 8.15 -8.31
C GLU A 756 -41.75 7.91 -6.84
N GLN A 757 -40.84 7.43 -5.98
CA GLN A 757 -41.13 7.26 -4.55
C GLN A 757 -41.29 8.59 -3.81
N ILE A 758 -40.41 9.57 -4.05
CA ILE A 758 -40.48 10.90 -3.43
C ILE A 758 -41.72 11.64 -3.93
N ASN A 759 -42.09 11.51 -5.20
CA ASN A 759 -43.33 12.09 -5.72
C ASN A 759 -44.57 11.45 -5.06
N ARG A 760 -44.60 10.12 -4.88
CA ARG A 760 -45.66 9.45 -4.10
C ARG A 760 -45.69 9.87 -2.63
N MET A 761 -44.54 10.14 -2.00
CA MET A 761 -44.46 10.65 -0.63
C MET A 761 -44.95 12.10 -0.52
N MET A 762 -44.63 12.93 -1.51
CA MET A 762 -45.11 14.32 -1.59
C MET A 762 -46.59 14.42 -1.97
N GLU A 763 -47.21 13.39 -2.55
CA GLU A 763 -48.65 13.30 -2.78
C GLU A 763 -49.46 13.00 -1.50
N VAL A 764 -48.81 12.45 -0.46
CA VAL A 764 -49.45 12.10 0.83
C VAL A 764 -49.35 13.24 1.86
N LEU A 765 -48.48 14.23 1.63
CA LEU A 765 -48.42 15.46 2.43
C LEU A 765 -49.53 16.41 1.97
N PRO A 766 -50.34 16.98 2.88
CA PRO A 766 -51.35 17.97 2.50
C PRO A 766 -50.70 19.11 1.74
N ARG A 767 -51.25 19.45 0.57
CA ARG A 767 -50.86 20.65 -0.19
C ARG A 767 -51.52 21.87 0.45
N GLU A 768 -51.12 22.21 1.66
CA GLU A 768 -51.44 23.49 2.30
C GLU A 768 -50.19 24.10 2.92
#